data_AF-A0A1J0LQJ2-F1
#
_entry.id   AF-A0A1J0LQJ2-F1
#
_cell.length_a   1.000
_cell.length_b   1.000
_cell.length_c   1.000
_cell.angle_alpha   90.00
_cell.angle_beta   90.00
_cell.angle_gamma   90.00
#
_symmetry.space_group_name_H-M   'P 1'
#
loop_
_entity.id
_entity.type
_entity.pdbx_description
1 polymer ?
#
loop_
_entity_poly.entity_id
_entity_poly.type
_entity_poly.pdbx_seq_one_letter_code
_entity_poly.pdbx_strand_id
1 'polypeptide(L)'
;MNRYKKIAAALCVFLFASEQVSAQAVQASNALISPVPLNTVENKGTGLASFTFHETSGVAAPASTNFGANILIQIDMANVDLQDQDTSLITGDLLDYFTVSYDSNTNNISLIQKAEYPASKNTVVRIPIVVTGNTVEAVSQNGFNVNLTALDPDTDAQGNTSRFTYTEANLDTDGDGIPDSVDLDDDNDGIPDSVEEKTAPSNGDTDGDGIPDSLDLDSDNDGIPDIEESGLTVDEIKTLDKDNNGVIDPSNEVGTNGIADAIEPKEEDGGKDSDVVDYDNDGTSDAPQDTDGDGKPDFQDWDSDNDGVTDLTEGGTDPKLDANNDGKIDNTTDTDQDGIMDVIDDDTTGFGGDESNGAPDTDEDGIKDFRDLDSDDDGLNDAEEANVPDTDGDGLDDTPNESFADGSDLPDSDEDGKPNIIEPNGPVITGPDSDGDGIKDAEDGAPEEFGDALVDTDGDGIPDSVDLDDDNDGIPDSVEEKTAPSNGDTDGDGIPDSLDLDSDNDGIPDIEESGLTVDEIKTLDKDNNGVIDPSNEVGTNGIADAIEPKGEGGGKDSDVVDYDNDGTSDAPQDTDGDGKPDFQDWDSDNDGVTDLTEGGTDPKLDANNDGKIDNTTDTDQDGIMDVIDDDTTGFGGGESNGAPDTDEDGIKDFRDLDSDDDGLNDAEEANVPDTDGDGLDDTPNESFADGSDLPDSDEDGKPNIIEPNGPVITGPDSDGDGIKDTEDGAPEEFGDAPFPDFTVQISSRPAVIQNGGKLSVRINVVEITGNPSLEGKPIVVRIPEEEFFNFSFNADLTQVNGLKVNNADWEYLGKQFGLHTFKYKPSTFKGLSSSAIGFEGTVSFEGISDTSVSAYVVDTSGGEVNFTNNRDTEKLNLKGN
;
A
#
# COMPACT_ATOMS: atom_id res chain seq x y z
N MET A 1 -98.44 -54.17 -4.61
CA MET A 1 -97.12 -54.79 -4.38
C MET A 1 -96.17 -54.21 -5.40
N ASN A 2 -94.95 -53.78 -5.14
CA ASN A 2 -94.26 -53.25 -3.98
C ASN A 2 -92.97 -52.67 -4.60
N ARG A 3 -92.56 -51.46 -4.17
CA ARG A 3 -91.18 -50.90 -4.24
C ARG A 3 -90.66 -50.16 -5.51
N TYR A 4 -90.57 -48.83 -5.35
CA TYR A 4 -89.56 -47.82 -5.78
C TYR A 4 -89.24 -47.62 -7.30
N LYS A 5 -88.94 -46.44 -7.88
CA LYS A 5 -89.18 -44.97 -7.72
C LYS A 5 -88.49 -44.31 -8.96
N LYS A 6 -89.17 -43.41 -9.73
CA LYS A 6 -88.67 -42.46 -10.79
C LYS A 6 -87.97 -43.11 -12.02
N ILE A 7 -88.05 -42.67 -13.29
CA ILE A 7 -87.90 -41.36 -13.97
C ILE A 7 -88.69 -41.39 -15.31
N ALA A 8 -89.05 -40.22 -15.84
CA ALA A 8 -89.88 -39.99 -17.04
C ALA A 8 -89.09 -39.55 -18.29
N ALA A 9 -89.80 -39.59 -19.43
CA ALA A 9 -89.61 -38.88 -20.71
C ALA A 9 -88.62 -39.49 -21.74
N ALA A 10 -88.76 -39.35 -23.06
CA ALA A 10 -89.82 -39.09 -24.04
C ALA A 10 -89.12 -39.12 -25.43
N LEU A 11 -89.90 -39.09 -26.52
CA LEU A 11 -89.50 -38.77 -27.92
C LEU A 11 -88.87 -39.84 -28.84
N CYS A 12 -89.60 -40.11 -29.94
CA CYS A 12 -89.13 -40.24 -31.33
C CYS A 12 -90.39 -40.20 -32.22
N VAL A 13 -90.50 -39.64 -33.42
CA VAL A 13 -89.68 -38.87 -34.38
C VAL A 13 -90.69 -38.43 -35.46
N PHE A 14 -90.58 -37.23 -36.02
CA PHE A 14 -90.58 -36.95 -37.47
C PHE A 14 -90.64 -35.43 -37.72
N LEU A 15 -89.50 -34.86 -38.13
CA LEU A 15 -89.39 -33.57 -38.80
C LEU A 15 -88.22 -33.65 -39.78
N PHE A 16 -88.48 -33.25 -41.04
CA PHE A 16 -87.48 -33.03 -42.07
C PHE A 16 -86.57 -31.87 -41.66
N ALA A 17 -85.25 -32.08 -41.72
CA ALA A 17 -84.26 -31.01 -41.72
C ALA A 17 -83.11 -31.40 -42.67
N SER A 18 -82.92 -30.55 -43.68
CA SER A 18 -81.67 -30.22 -44.38
C SER A 18 -80.43 -31.00 -43.93
N GLU A 19 -79.82 -31.79 -44.83
CA GLU A 19 -78.38 -32.04 -44.77
C GLU A 19 -77.68 -30.69 -44.96
N GLN A 20 -77.35 -30.03 -43.85
CA GLN A 20 -76.27 -29.05 -43.84
C GLN A 20 -75.00 -29.86 -44.05
N VAL A 21 -74.46 -29.82 -45.27
CA VAL A 21 -73.03 -30.06 -45.44
C VAL A 21 -72.38 -28.99 -44.58
N SER A 22 -71.71 -29.39 -43.50
CA SER A 22 -70.94 -28.47 -42.67
C SER A 22 -69.89 -27.86 -43.59
N ALA A 23 -70.07 -26.60 -44.00
CA ALA A 23 -69.00 -25.86 -44.65
C ALA A 23 -67.82 -25.86 -43.68
N GLN A 24 -66.62 -26.14 -44.17
CA GLN A 24 -65.41 -26.00 -43.35
C GLN A 24 -65.28 -24.53 -42.98
N ALA A 25 -65.01 -24.23 -41.71
CA ALA A 25 -65.00 -22.85 -41.22
C ALA A 25 -63.65 -22.54 -40.57
N VAL A 26 -62.96 -21.53 -41.10
CA VAL A 26 -61.68 -21.05 -40.58
C VAL A 26 -61.76 -19.58 -40.21
N GLN A 27 -61.01 -19.21 -39.18
CA GLN A 27 -60.98 -17.86 -38.62
C GLN A 27 -59.54 -17.48 -38.27
N ALA A 28 -59.26 -16.18 -38.26
CA ALA A 28 -58.10 -15.65 -37.57
C ALA A 28 -58.54 -14.68 -36.48
N SER A 29 -57.86 -14.71 -35.35
CA SER A 29 -58.10 -13.85 -34.18
C SER A 29 -56.77 -13.47 -33.54
N ASN A 30 -56.84 -12.60 -32.53
CA ASN A 30 -55.70 -12.20 -31.69
C ASN A 30 -54.53 -11.67 -32.53
N ALA A 31 -54.79 -10.82 -33.52
CA ALA A 31 -53.72 -10.19 -34.26
C ALA A 31 -53.17 -9.01 -33.43
N LEU A 32 -51.95 -9.16 -32.94
CA LEU A 32 -51.30 -8.29 -31.95
C LEU A 32 -49.90 -7.90 -32.45
N ILE A 33 -49.34 -6.82 -31.91
CA ILE A 33 -47.93 -6.46 -32.02
C ILE A 33 -47.45 -6.30 -30.58
N SER A 34 -46.33 -6.94 -30.22
CA SER A 34 -45.68 -6.79 -28.91
C SER A 34 -44.17 -6.62 -29.10
N PRO A 35 -43.50 -5.74 -28.34
CA PRO A 35 -44.11 -4.72 -27.48
C PRO A 35 -44.95 -3.72 -28.30
N VAL A 36 -45.87 -3.01 -27.64
CA VAL A 36 -46.68 -1.99 -28.31
C VAL A 36 -45.73 -0.90 -28.83
N PRO A 37 -45.87 -0.42 -30.09
CA PRO A 37 -44.98 0.62 -30.60
C PRO A 37 -44.97 1.86 -29.68
N LEU A 38 -43.80 2.12 -29.09
CA LEU A 38 -43.54 3.17 -28.11
C LEU A 38 -43.94 4.58 -28.58
N ASN A 39 -44.25 5.42 -27.59
CA ASN A 39 -45.12 6.60 -27.66
C ASN A 39 -44.54 7.85 -28.36
N THR A 40 -43.38 7.78 -29.04
CA THR A 40 -42.74 8.97 -29.63
C THR A 40 -42.50 8.86 -31.14
N VAL A 41 -42.58 10.00 -31.84
CA VAL A 41 -42.45 10.09 -33.31
C VAL A 41 -41.01 9.82 -33.79
N GLU A 42 -40.04 9.74 -32.87
CA GLU A 42 -38.60 9.61 -33.15
C GLU A 42 -38.03 8.20 -32.90
N ASN A 43 -38.63 7.39 -32.02
CA ASN A 43 -38.21 6.00 -31.78
C ASN A 43 -38.86 5.02 -32.78
N LYS A 44 -38.05 4.55 -33.74
CA LYS A 44 -38.43 3.49 -34.70
C LYS A 44 -37.99 2.13 -34.17
N GLY A 45 -38.76 1.56 -33.27
CA GLY A 45 -38.48 0.25 -32.67
C GLY A 45 -38.77 -0.94 -33.59
N THR A 46 -38.29 -2.10 -33.17
CA THR A 46 -38.65 -3.43 -33.67
C THR A 46 -39.80 -4.02 -32.84
N GLY A 47 -40.51 -5.00 -33.37
CA GLY A 47 -41.52 -5.72 -32.59
C GLY A 47 -41.97 -7.00 -33.27
N LEU A 48 -42.80 -7.78 -32.58
CA LEU A 48 -43.29 -9.06 -33.02
C LEU A 48 -44.80 -9.00 -33.29
N ALA A 49 -45.17 -8.99 -34.56
CA ALA A 49 -46.57 -9.10 -34.94
C ALA A 49 -47.01 -10.57 -34.92
N SER A 50 -48.08 -10.89 -34.20
CA SER A 50 -48.59 -12.25 -34.10
C SER A 50 -50.07 -12.33 -34.47
N PHE A 51 -50.54 -13.51 -34.89
CA PHE A 51 -51.97 -13.81 -34.95
C PHE A 51 -52.23 -15.31 -34.81
N THR A 52 -53.43 -15.65 -34.31
CA THR A 52 -53.88 -17.03 -34.19
C THR A 52 -54.81 -17.39 -35.33
N PHE A 53 -54.59 -18.55 -35.94
CA PHE A 53 -55.44 -19.14 -36.97
C PHE A 53 -56.07 -20.45 -36.47
N HIS A 54 -57.40 -20.57 -36.59
CA HIS A 54 -58.16 -21.68 -36.03
C HIS A 54 -59.21 -22.25 -36.99
N GLU A 55 -59.35 -23.59 -36.97
CA GLU A 55 -60.43 -24.32 -37.65
C GLU A 55 -61.57 -24.56 -36.66
N THR A 56 -62.75 -24.01 -36.97
CA THR A 56 -63.90 -23.91 -36.04
C THR A 56 -65.01 -24.92 -36.29
N SER A 57 -65.01 -25.58 -37.45
CA SER A 57 -66.06 -26.55 -37.79
C SER A 57 -65.81 -27.96 -37.25
N GLY A 58 -64.59 -28.24 -36.76
CA GLY A 58 -64.16 -29.56 -36.32
C GLY A 58 -63.90 -30.53 -37.48
N VAL A 59 -63.71 -30.00 -38.69
CA VAL A 59 -63.47 -30.75 -39.92
C VAL A 59 -62.23 -30.18 -40.60
N ALA A 60 -61.23 -31.04 -40.86
CA ALA A 60 -59.99 -30.62 -41.50
C ALA A 60 -60.25 -29.92 -42.83
N ALA A 61 -59.50 -28.86 -43.11
CA ALA A 61 -59.60 -28.08 -44.34
C ALA A 61 -58.57 -28.63 -45.36
N PRO A 62 -58.97 -29.44 -46.36
CA PRO A 62 -58.06 -29.97 -47.37
C PRO A 62 -57.57 -28.84 -48.28
N ALA A 63 -56.48 -29.06 -49.00
CA ALA A 63 -56.08 -28.18 -50.10
C ALA A 63 -57.00 -28.40 -51.33
N SER A 64 -57.30 -27.33 -52.08
CA SER A 64 -58.19 -27.40 -53.25
C SER A 64 -57.65 -28.34 -54.33
N THR A 65 -58.53 -29.13 -54.93
CA THR A 65 -58.19 -29.89 -56.14
C THR A 65 -58.22 -29.05 -57.42
N ASN A 66 -58.87 -27.88 -57.40
CA ASN A 66 -59.05 -27.00 -58.56
C ASN A 66 -58.07 -25.81 -58.58
N PHE A 67 -57.71 -25.27 -57.41
CA PHE A 67 -56.89 -24.05 -57.29
C PHE A 67 -55.52 -24.29 -56.64
N GLY A 68 -55.23 -25.50 -56.14
CA GLY A 68 -54.00 -25.81 -55.41
C GLY A 68 -53.98 -25.35 -53.94
N ALA A 69 -54.81 -24.36 -53.57
CA ALA A 69 -55.04 -23.87 -52.21
C ALA A 69 -56.53 -23.57 -52.01
N ASN A 70 -57.10 -23.89 -50.84
CA ASN A 70 -58.48 -23.52 -50.49
C ASN A 70 -58.55 -22.22 -49.67
N ILE A 71 -57.47 -21.89 -48.95
CA ILE A 71 -57.38 -20.74 -48.05
C ILE A 71 -56.22 -19.83 -48.50
N LEU A 72 -56.50 -18.52 -48.57
CA LEU A 72 -55.51 -17.46 -48.71
C LEU A 72 -55.63 -16.51 -47.52
N ILE A 73 -54.50 -16.25 -46.85
CA ILE A 73 -54.38 -15.23 -45.82
C ILE A 73 -53.53 -14.10 -46.39
N GLN A 74 -54.09 -12.89 -46.40
CA GLN A 74 -53.40 -11.68 -46.83
C GLN A 74 -53.22 -10.76 -45.63
N ILE A 75 -51.98 -10.38 -45.36
CA ILE A 75 -51.62 -9.50 -44.26
C ILE A 75 -51.15 -8.18 -44.85
N ASP A 76 -51.88 -7.11 -44.54
CA ASP A 76 -51.57 -5.74 -44.95
C ASP A 76 -50.83 -5.03 -43.82
N MET A 77 -49.59 -4.62 -44.11
CA MET A 77 -48.66 -4.00 -43.17
C MET A 77 -48.55 -2.51 -43.47
N ALA A 78 -49.43 -1.70 -42.88
CA ALA A 78 -49.33 -0.25 -42.96
C ALA A 78 -48.41 0.26 -41.84
N ASN A 79 -47.58 1.27 -42.05
CA ASN A 79 -46.75 1.87 -40.98
C ASN A 79 -45.77 0.94 -40.24
N VAL A 80 -45.65 -0.32 -40.65
CA VAL A 80 -44.65 -1.30 -40.22
C VAL A 80 -44.10 -2.02 -41.46
N ASP A 81 -42.86 -2.49 -41.44
CA ASP A 81 -42.26 -3.30 -42.50
C ASP A 81 -41.80 -4.65 -41.93
N LEU A 82 -41.71 -5.68 -42.79
CA LEU A 82 -41.10 -6.96 -42.40
C LEU A 82 -39.63 -6.71 -42.10
N GLN A 83 -39.17 -7.13 -40.91
CA GLN A 83 -37.78 -6.95 -40.51
C GLN A 83 -36.85 -7.60 -41.54
N ASP A 84 -35.86 -6.82 -42.00
CA ASP A 84 -34.90 -7.17 -43.06
C ASP A 84 -35.52 -7.63 -44.40
N GLN A 85 -36.83 -7.45 -44.57
CA GLN A 85 -37.61 -7.98 -45.70
C GLN A 85 -37.44 -9.49 -45.92
N ASP A 86 -37.03 -10.23 -44.88
CA ASP A 86 -36.74 -11.65 -44.96
C ASP A 86 -37.89 -12.50 -44.43
N THR A 87 -38.56 -13.21 -45.33
CA THR A 87 -39.63 -14.15 -44.97
C THR A 87 -39.15 -15.36 -44.18
N SER A 88 -37.83 -15.62 -44.11
CA SER A 88 -37.27 -16.72 -43.32
C SER A 88 -37.41 -16.51 -41.81
N LEU A 89 -37.56 -15.25 -41.39
CA LEU A 89 -37.75 -14.85 -39.99
C LEU A 89 -39.18 -15.06 -39.48
N ILE A 90 -40.13 -15.33 -40.38
CA ILE A 90 -41.52 -15.62 -40.02
C ILE A 90 -41.58 -17.04 -39.46
N THR A 91 -42.10 -17.20 -38.24
CA THR A 91 -42.15 -18.48 -37.52
C THR A 91 -43.59 -18.88 -37.17
N GLY A 92 -43.77 -20.15 -36.79
CA GLY A 92 -45.04 -20.67 -36.27
C GLY A 92 -45.57 -21.90 -36.99
N ASP A 93 -46.40 -22.67 -36.28
CA ASP A 93 -46.91 -23.98 -36.71
C ASP A 93 -47.83 -23.93 -37.94
N LEU A 94 -48.36 -22.75 -38.29
CA LEU A 94 -49.18 -22.59 -39.49
C LEU A 94 -48.33 -22.80 -40.77
N LEU A 95 -47.01 -22.56 -40.68
CA LEU A 95 -46.08 -22.63 -41.82
C LEU A 95 -45.86 -24.06 -42.34
N ASP A 96 -46.20 -25.08 -41.56
CA ASP A 96 -46.25 -26.46 -42.03
C ASP A 96 -47.32 -26.68 -43.11
N TYR A 97 -48.39 -25.90 -43.05
CA TYR A 97 -49.57 -26.05 -43.92
C TYR A 97 -49.70 -24.95 -44.97
N PHE A 98 -48.92 -23.87 -44.85
CA PHE A 98 -48.95 -22.72 -45.76
C PHE A 98 -47.57 -22.41 -46.35
N THR A 99 -47.56 -21.72 -47.49
CA THR A 99 -46.35 -21.14 -48.10
C THR A 99 -46.42 -19.63 -47.95
N VAL A 100 -45.35 -19.02 -47.46
CA VAL A 100 -45.26 -17.57 -47.24
C VAL A 100 -44.64 -16.88 -48.46
N SER A 101 -45.12 -15.68 -48.76
CA SER A 101 -44.51 -14.77 -49.74
C SER A 101 -44.72 -13.32 -49.29
N TYR A 102 -43.75 -12.46 -49.55
CA TYR A 102 -43.79 -11.03 -49.24
C TYR A 102 -43.62 -10.20 -50.53
N ASP A 103 -44.45 -9.19 -50.72
CA ASP A 103 -44.36 -8.22 -51.83
C ASP A 103 -43.99 -6.84 -51.30
N SER A 104 -42.70 -6.49 -51.40
CA SER A 104 -42.16 -5.21 -50.94
C SER A 104 -42.69 -3.98 -51.69
N ASN A 105 -43.36 -4.14 -52.84
CA ASN A 105 -43.98 -3.00 -53.53
C ASN A 105 -45.32 -2.60 -52.91
N THR A 106 -46.02 -3.56 -52.30
CA THR A 106 -47.34 -3.35 -51.71
C THR A 106 -47.35 -3.53 -50.20
N ASN A 107 -46.20 -3.89 -49.62
CA ASN A 107 -46.00 -4.21 -48.21
C ASN A 107 -46.98 -5.25 -47.66
N ASN A 108 -47.23 -6.30 -48.45
CA ASN A 108 -48.19 -7.35 -48.10
C ASN A 108 -47.50 -8.70 -47.95
N ILE A 109 -47.88 -9.46 -46.92
CA ILE A 109 -47.55 -10.88 -46.78
C ILE A 109 -48.74 -11.72 -47.24
N SER A 110 -48.47 -12.78 -48.00
CA SER A 110 -49.47 -13.74 -48.46
C SER A 110 -49.09 -15.16 -48.02
N LEU A 111 -49.97 -15.79 -47.25
CA LEU A 111 -49.87 -17.20 -46.89
C LEU A 111 -50.88 -18.01 -47.72
N ILE A 112 -50.35 -18.91 -48.55
CA ILE A 112 -51.12 -19.75 -49.46
C ILE A 112 -51.08 -21.19 -48.98
N GLN A 113 -52.24 -21.79 -48.75
CA GLN A 113 -52.32 -23.17 -48.26
C GLN A 113 -51.60 -24.16 -49.20
N LYS A 114 -50.70 -24.99 -48.65
CA LYS A 114 -49.96 -26.05 -49.37
C LYS A 114 -50.32 -27.47 -48.91
N ALA A 115 -50.92 -27.63 -47.73
CA ALA A 115 -51.30 -28.93 -47.17
C ALA A 115 -52.66 -28.86 -46.44
N GLU A 116 -53.23 -30.03 -46.14
CA GLU A 116 -54.46 -30.14 -45.36
C GLU A 116 -54.23 -29.59 -43.95
N TYR A 117 -55.03 -28.59 -43.56
CA TYR A 117 -54.99 -28.03 -42.22
C TYR A 117 -55.88 -28.89 -41.29
N PRO A 118 -55.35 -29.41 -40.16
CA PRO A 118 -56.06 -30.36 -39.33
C PRO A 118 -57.33 -29.80 -38.66
N ALA A 119 -58.28 -30.69 -38.37
CA ALA A 119 -59.49 -30.34 -37.62
C ALA A 119 -59.13 -29.84 -36.21
N SER A 120 -59.79 -28.77 -35.74
CA SER A 120 -59.63 -28.25 -34.38
C SER A 120 -58.19 -27.88 -33.97
N LYS A 121 -57.32 -27.57 -34.95
CA LYS A 121 -55.97 -27.07 -34.67
C LYS A 121 -55.99 -25.55 -34.53
N ASN A 122 -55.33 -25.05 -33.49
CA ASN A 122 -54.98 -23.65 -33.32
C ASN A 122 -53.49 -23.52 -33.63
N THR A 123 -53.13 -22.55 -34.46
CA THR A 123 -51.74 -22.26 -34.79
C THR A 123 -51.50 -20.77 -34.65
N VAL A 124 -50.33 -20.42 -34.13
CA VAL A 124 -49.87 -19.04 -34.04
C VAL A 124 -48.85 -18.81 -35.14
N VAL A 125 -48.88 -17.63 -35.75
CA VAL A 125 -47.82 -17.13 -36.62
C VAL A 125 -47.22 -15.90 -35.96
N ARG A 126 -45.89 -15.83 -35.96
CA ARG A 126 -45.10 -14.70 -35.45
C ARG A 126 -44.29 -14.10 -36.60
N ILE A 127 -44.34 -12.78 -36.73
CA ILE A 127 -43.80 -11.99 -37.85
C ILE A 127 -42.99 -10.84 -37.25
N PRO A 128 -41.64 -10.92 -37.29
CA PRO A 128 -40.80 -9.82 -36.85
C PRO A 128 -40.98 -8.60 -37.77
N ILE A 129 -41.20 -7.43 -37.18
CA ILE A 129 -41.49 -6.18 -37.90
C ILE A 129 -40.65 -5.01 -37.37
N VAL A 130 -40.53 -3.98 -38.20
CA VAL A 130 -39.94 -2.68 -37.84
C VAL A 130 -40.99 -1.60 -38.01
N VAL A 131 -41.09 -0.68 -37.05
CA VAL A 131 -42.01 0.46 -37.13
C VAL A 131 -41.47 1.50 -38.12
N THR A 132 -42.27 1.86 -39.12
CA THR A 132 -41.88 2.81 -40.18
C THR A 132 -42.53 4.18 -40.07
N GLY A 133 -43.53 4.36 -39.19
CA GLY A 133 -44.03 5.67 -38.79
C GLY A 133 -45.23 5.65 -37.84
N ASN A 134 -45.28 6.60 -36.91
CA ASN A 134 -46.40 6.77 -35.96
C ASN A 134 -47.51 7.66 -36.54
N THR A 135 -48.77 7.41 -36.17
CA THR A 135 -49.93 8.22 -36.59
C THR A 135 -50.63 8.87 -35.41
N VAL A 136 -50.77 10.21 -35.43
CA VAL A 136 -51.41 11.03 -34.39
C VAL A 136 -52.92 11.23 -34.56
N GLU A 137 -53.58 10.46 -35.45
CA GLU A 137 -55.03 10.55 -35.66
C GLU A 137 -55.66 9.16 -35.58
N ALA A 138 -56.77 9.06 -34.85
CA ALA A 138 -57.66 7.90 -34.83
C ALA A 138 -58.30 7.67 -36.21
N VAL A 139 -57.52 7.14 -37.14
CA VAL A 139 -57.97 6.67 -38.45
C VAL A 139 -57.88 5.16 -38.42
N SER A 140 -58.98 4.50 -38.77
CA SER A 140 -59.16 3.05 -38.76
C SER A 140 -58.35 2.31 -39.85
N GLN A 141 -57.05 2.59 -39.98
CA GLN A 141 -56.12 1.86 -40.84
C GLN A 141 -54.91 1.47 -39.99
N ASN A 142 -55.07 0.28 -39.42
CA ASN A 142 -54.21 -0.38 -38.45
C ASN A 142 -52.91 -0.84 -39.13
N GLY A 143 -51.80 -0.82 -38.42
CA GLY A 143 -50.51 -1.20 -38.99
C GLY A 143 -50.33 -2.68 -39.33
N PHE A 144 -51.22 -3.57 -38.86
CA PHE A 144 -51.17 -5.01 -39.15
C PHE A 144 -52.59 -5.58 -39.29
N ASN A 145 -53.05 -5.84 -40.53
CA ASN A 145 -54.40 -6.33 -40.81
C ASN A 145 -54.40 -7.72 -41.48
N VAL A 146 -55.02 -8.71 -40.82
CA VAL A 146 -55.11 -10.09 -41.31
C VAL A 146 -56.43 -10.37 -42.03
N ASN A 147 -56.40 -10.36 -43.36
CA ASN A 147 -57.56 -10.63 -44.21
C ASN A 147 -57.60 -12.07 -44.69
N LEU A 148 -58.70 -12.79 -44.43
CA LEU A 148 -58.88 -14.18 -44.88
C LEU A 148 -59.80 -14.21 -46.10
N THR A 149 -59.39 -14.96 -47.14
CA THR A 149 -60.19 -15.19 -48.34
C THR A 149 -60.35 -16.69 -48.60
N ALA A 150 -61.60 -17.15 -48.65
CA ALA A 150 -61.93 -18.47 -49.17
C ALA A 150 -61.81 -18.47 -50.70
N LEU A 151 -60.99 -19.37 -51.25
CA LEU A 151 -60.81 -19.53 -52.69
C LEU A 151 -61.77 -20.57 -53.31
N ASP A 152 -62.38 -21.41 -52.47
CA ASP A 152 -63.36 -22.42 -52.84
C ASP A 152 -64.72 -22.14 -52.15
N PRO A 153 -65.86 -22.24 -52.87
CA PRO A 153 -67.19 -21.98 -52.31
C PRO A 153 -67.64 -22.93 -51.20
N ASP A 154 -66.97 -24.06 -50.97
CA ASP A 154 -67.29 -25.02 -49.90
C ASP A 154 -66.58 -24.70 -48.56
N THR A 155 -65.79 -23.61 -48.49
CA THR A 155 -65.13 -23.10 -47.27
C THR A 155 -65.72 -21.74 -46.87
N ASP A 156 -66.15 -21.60 -45.61
CA ASP A 156 -66.49 -20.32 -45.00
C ASP A 156 -65.24 -19.73 -44.34
N ALA A 157 -64.84 -18.53 -44.75
CA ALA A 157 -63.70 -17.82 -44.19
C ALA A 157 -64.18 -16.47 -43.66
N GLN A 158 -64.06 -16.27 -42.35
CA GLN A 158 -64.36 -14.99 -41.72
C GLN A 158 -63.02 -14.34 -41.36
N GLY A 159 -62.64 -13.30 -42.11
CA GLY A 159 -61.50 -12.45 -41.77
C GLY A 159 -61.81 -11.57 -40.56
N ASN A 160 -60.80 -11.32 -39.72
CA ASN A 160 -60.88 -10.35 -38.64
C ASN A 160 -60.01 -9.14 -38.97
N THR A 161 -60.51 -7.93 -38.74
CA THR A 161 -59.70 -6.71 -38.84
C THR A 161 -59.13 -6.44 -37.45
N SER A 162 -57.81 -6.58 -37.24
CA SER A 162 -57.23 -6.09 -35.99
C SER A 162 -57.36 -4.59 -35.94
N ARG A 163 -57.83 -4.06 -34.82
CA ARG A 163 -57.99 -2.62 -34.55
C ARG A 163 -56.84 -2.21 -33.65
N PHE A 164 -56.03 -1.22 -34.04
CA PHE A 164 -55.26 -0.44 -33.06
C PHE A 164 -56.29 0.14 -32.11
N THR A 165 -56.34 -0.35 -30.87
CA THR A 165 -56.94 0.42 -29.80
C THR A 165 -55.80 1.23 -29.25
N TYR A 166 -55.66 2.45 -29.76
CA TYR A 166 -55.09 3.50 -28.95
C TYR A 166 -56.04 3.69 -27.78
N THR A 167 -55.59 3.31 -26.60
CA THR A 167 -56.12 3.72 -25.31
C THR A 167 -54.95 4.30 -24.55
N GLU A 168 -54.59 5.55 -24.86
CA GLU A 168 -54.16 6.44 -23.79
C GLU A 168 -55.36 6.58 -22.85
N ALA A 169 -55.37 5.75 -21.81
CA ALA A 169 -56.13 5.83 -20.56
C ALA A 169 -56.32 4.39 -20.07
N ASN A 170 -55.67 4.06 -18.95
CA ASN A 170 -55.76 2.80 -18.19
C ASN A 170 -54.73 1.71 -18.58
N LEU A 171 -53.45 2.07 -18.73
CA LEU A 171 -52.42 1.21 -18.14
C LEU A 171 -52.48 1.43 -16.61
N ASP A 172 -52.24 0.37 -15.87
CA ASP A 172 -52.55 0.11 -14.45
C ASP A 172 -51.67 -1.11 -14.16
N THR A 173 -50.37 -0.84 -14.04
CA THR A 173 -49.26 -1.80 -14.13
C THR A 173 -49.32 -2.81 -12.98
N ASP A 174 -49.37 -2.30 -11.76
CA ASP A 174 -49.56 -3.03 -10.50
C ASP A 174 -50.98 -3.62 -10.30
N GLY A 175 -51.99 -3.06 -10.96
CA GLY A 175 -53.36 -3.53 -10.92
C GLY A 175 -54.16 -3.12 -9.67
N ASP A 176 -53.76 -2.08 -8.93
CA ASP A 176 -54.54 -1.57 -7.78
C ASP A 176 -55.87 -0.88 -8.20
N GLY A 177 -56.01 -0.56 -9.50
CA GLY A 177 -57.18 0.09 -10.09
C GLY A 177 -57.05 1.60 -10.29
N ILE A 178 -55.88 2.18 -10.04
CA ILE A 178 -55.45 3.53 -10.34
C ILE A 178 -54.60 3.48 -11.63
N PRO A 179 -54.95 4.26 -12.66
CA PRO A 179 -54.16 4.23 -13.89
C PRO A 179 -52.83 4.96 -13.76
N ASP A 180 -51.75 4.39 -14.26
CA ASP A 180 -50.37 4.91 -14.22
C ASP A 180 -50.27 6.43 -14.46
N SER A 181 -51.02 6.92 -15.46
CA SER A 181 -51.09 8.36 -15.78
C SER A 181 -51.51 9.31 -14.64
N VAL A 182 -52.02 8.77 -13.53
CA VAL A 182 -52.38 9.47 -12.29
C VAL A 182 -51.86 8.75 -11.05
N ASP A 183 -51.24 7.59 -11.21
CA ASP A 183 -50.49 6.95 -10.16
C ASP A 183 -49.22 7.76 -9.90
N LEU A 184 -48.65 7.62 -8.71
CA LEU A 184 -47.35 8.19 -8.34
C LEU A 184 -46.34 7.09 -7.96
N ASP A 185 -46.75 5.83 -8.07
CA ASP A 185 -46.03 4.61 -7.73
C ASP A 185 -46.61 3.53 -8.66
N ASP A 186 -46.21 3.61 -9.94
CA ASP A 186 -46.86 2.92 -11.07
C ASP A 186 -46.81 1.37 -10.94
N ASP A 187 -45.75 0.82 -10.34
CA ASP A 187 -45.53 -0.61 -10.07
C ASP A 187 -45.79 -1.04 -8.62
N ASN A 188 -45.95 -0.07 -7.70
CA ASN A 188 -46.34 -0.29 -6.31
C ASN A 188 -45.30 -1.10 -5.51
N ASP A 189 -44.02 -0.89 -5.80
CA ASP A 189 -42.88 -1.41 -5.04
C ASP A 189 -42.63 -0.62 -3.73
N GLY A 190 -43.28 0.55 -3.57
CA GLY A 190 -43.13 1.43 -2.40
C GLY A 190 -42.15 2.59 -2.61
N ILE A 191 -41.64 2.78 -3.83
CA ILE A 191 -40.79 3.88 -4.25
C ILE A 191 -41.57 4.73 -5.27
N PRO A 192 -41.77 6.05 -5.03
CA PRO A 192 -42.55 6.85 -5.97
C PRO A 192 -41.83 7.15 -7.31
N ASP A 193 -42.56 7.18 -8.43
CA ASP A 193 -42.07 7.47 -9.80
C ASP A 193 -41.08 8.65 -9.88
N SER A 194 -41.33 9.69 -9.08
CA SER A 194 -40.54 10.92 -9.12
C SER A 194 -39.19 10.81 -8.42
N VAL A 195 -39.05 9.84 -7.54
CA VAL A 195 -37.84 9.49 -6.82
C VAL A 195 -36.94 8.71 -7.77
N GLU A 196 -37.48 7.66 -8.38
CA GLU A 196 -36.81 6.79 -9.34
C GLU A 196 -36.32 7.57 -10.56
N GLU A 197 -37.20 8.35 -11.22
CA GLU A 197 -36.79 9.17 -12.39
C GLU A 197 -35.71 10.22 -12.02
N LYS A 198 -35.62 10.62 -10.74
CA LYS A 198 -34.71 11.67 -10.30
C LYS A 198 -33.30 11.16 -10.01
N THR A 199 -33.15 9.94 -9.53
CA THR A 199 -31.86 9.32 -9.17
C THR A 199 -31.29 8.51 -10.32
N ALA A 200 -32.15 8.02 -11.22
CA ALA A 200 -31.76 7.20 -12.36
C ALA A 200 -30.84 7.88 -13.41
N PRO A 201 -30.10 7.07 -14.21
CA PRO A 201 -29.36 7.50 -15.40
C PRO A 201 -30.20 8.19 -16.49
N SER A 202 -29.58 8.54 -17.63
CA SER A 202 -30.18 9.38 -18.69
C SER A 202 -31.31 8.73 -19.53
N ASN A 203 -32.35 8.21 -18.89
CA ASN A 203 -33.53 7.57 -19.48
C ASN A 203 -34.55 7.14 -18.41
N GLY A 204 -34.19 7.09 -17.11
CA GLY A 204 -35.02 6.52 -16.04
C GLY A 204 -35.13 5.01 -16.21
N ASP A 205 -33.99 4.33 -16.30
CA ASP A 205 -33.81 2.93 -16.76
C ASP A 205 -32.34 2.60 -16.40
N THR A 206 -32.16 2.11 -15.18
CA THR A 206 -30.89 2.01 -14.44
C THR A 206 -30.02 0.87 -14.94
N ASP A 207 -30.59 -0.33 -15.11
CA ASP A 207 -29.88 -1.50 -15.64
C ASP A 207 -29.78 -1.52 -17.19
N GLY A 208 -30.62 -0.76 -17.89
CA GLY A 208 -30.60 -0.64 -19.35
C GLY A 208 -31.34 -1.74 -20.11
N ASP A 209 -32.22 -2.51 -19.46
CA ASP A 209 -32.99 -3.59 -20.08
C ASP A 209 -34.13 -3.07 -21.00
N GLY A 210 -34.54 -1.81 -20.78
CA GLY A 210 -35.54 -1.08 -21.53
C GLY A 210 -36.93 -1.01 -20.89
N ILE A 211 -37.09 -1.48 -19.65
CA ILE A 211 -38.15 -1.15 -18.70
C ILE A 211 -37.68 0.10 -17.94
N PRO A 212 -38.52 1.14 -17.80
CA PRO A 212 -38.19 2.27 -16.95
C PRO A 212 -38.30 1.89 -15.48
N ASP A 213 -37.40 2.38 -14.62
CA ASP A 213 -37.37 2.11 -13.17
C ASP A 213 -38.77 2.17 -12.54
N SER A 214 -39.57 3.20 -12.87
CA SER A 214 -40.97 3.36 -12.38
C SER A 214 -41.98 2.31 -12.88
N LEU A 215 -41.53 1.22 -13.48
CA LEU A 215 -42.31 0.08 -13.95
C LEU A 215 -41.53 -1.23 -13.73
N ASP A 216 -40.42 -1.18 -13.01
CA ASP A 216 -39.39 -2.19 -12.85
C ASP A 216 -39.31 -2.55 -11.37
N LEU A 217 -39.43 -3.83 -11.04
CA LEU A 217 -39.41 -4.28 -9.64
C LEU A 217 -37.99 -4.64 -9.13
N ASP A 218 -36.98 -4.55 -9.99
CA ASP A 218 -35.56 -4.84 -9.73
C ASP A 218 -34.72 -3.91 -10.63
N SER A 219 -34.72 -2.62 -10.26
CA SER A 219 -34.28 -1.49 -11.09
C SER A 219 -32.81 -1.56 -11.53
N ASP A 220 -31.95 -2.18 -10.73
CA ASP A 220 -30.55 -2.39 -11.07
C ASP A 220 -30.20 -3.83 -11.48
N ASN A 221 -31.16 -4.76 -11.37
CA ASN A 221 -31.15 -6.13 -11.85
C ASN A 221 -30.02 -6.96 -11.21
N ASP A 222 -29.85 -6.80 -9.90
CA ASP A 222 -28.96 -7.57 -9.04
C ASP A 222 -29.68 -8.83 -8.46
N GLY A 223 -31.01 -8.87 -8.53
CA GLY A 223 -31.87 -9.93 -8.04
C GLY A 223 -32.44 -9.72 -6.64
N ILE A 224 -32.31 -8.52 -6.08
CA ILE A 224 -33.02 -8.03 -4.90
C ILE A 224 -34.16 -7.12 -5.41
N PRO A 225 -35.40 -7.27 -4.89
CA PRO A 225 -36.48 -6.40 -5.33
C PRO A 225 -36.43 -5.02 -4.67
N ASP A 226 -36.76 -3.98 -5.44
CA ASP A 226 -36.73 -2.57 -5.01
C ASP A 226 -37.47 -2.32 -3.69
N ILE A 227 -38.55 -3.06 -3.39
CA ILE A 227 -39.26 -2.96 -2.11
C ILE A 227 -38.41 -3.33 -0.89
N GLU A 228 -37.50 -4.32 -1.00
CA GLU A 228 -36.54 -4.71 0.05
C GLU A 228 -35.41 -3.67 0.17
N GLU A 229 -35.16 -2.88 -0.88
CA GLU A 229 -34.14 -1.84 -0.93
C GLU A 229 -34.69 -0.43 -0.65
N SER A 230 -36.00 -0.25 -0.65
CA SER A 230 -36.67 1.04 -0.46
C SER A 230 -36.32 1.76 0.85
N GLY A 231 -35.90 1.01 1.88
CA GLY A 231 -35.67 1.47 3.25
C GLY A 231 -36.81 1.13 4.22
N LEU A 232 -37.84 0.42 3.75
CA LEU A 232 -38.84 -0.18 4.63
C LEU A 232 -38.22 -1.26 5.53
N THR A 233 -38.68 -1.33 6.78
CA THR A 233 -38.21 -2.41 7.66
C THR A 233 -38.79 -3.77 7.21
N VAL A 234 -38.04 -4.84 7.43
CA VAL A 234 -38.47 -6.23 7.16
C VAL A 234 -39.86 -6.56 7.74
N ASP A 235 -40.20 -6.02 8.90
CA ASP A 235 -41.51 -6.21 9.54
C ASP A 235 -42.63 -5.44 8.81
N GLU A 236 -42.32 -4.30 8.19
CA GLU A 236 -43.26 -3.50 7.40
C GLU A 236 -43.50 -4.12 6.03
N ILE A 237 -42.43 -4.52 5.32
CA ILE A 237 -42.51 -5.23 4.03
C ILE A 237 -43.43 -6.44 4.17
N LYS A 238 -43.18 -7.32 5.16
CA LYS A 238 -44.02 -8.50 5.46
C LYS A 238 -45.49 -8.21 5.75
N THR A 239 -45.84 -6.95 6.05
CA THR A 239 -47.23 -6.54 6.25
C THR A 239 -47.85 -5.94 5.00
N LEU A 240 -47.06 -5.22 4.21
CA LEU A 240 -47.44 -4.55 2.97
C LEU A 240 -47.54 -5.59 1.86
N ASP A 241 -46.47 -6.31 1.57
CA ASP A 241 -46.43 -7.46 0.68
C ASP A 241 -46.51 -8.76 1.51
N LYS A 242 -47.58 -9.54 1.33
CA LYS A 242 -47.79 -10.78 2.10
C LYS A 242 -47.55 -12.04 1.29
N ASP A 243 -47.61 -11.92 -0.03
CA ASP A 243 -47.24 -12.97 -0.96
C ASP A 243 -45.76 -12.95 -1.31
N ASN A 244 -45.02 -11.89 -0.94
CA ASN A 244 -43.60 -11.70 -1.21
C ASN A 244 -43.35 -11.70 -2.72
N ASN A 245 -44.18 -10.98 -3.48
CA ASN A 245 -44.08 -10.92 -4.93
C ASN A 245 -43.42 -9.63 -5.45
N GLY A 246 -42.79 -8.84 -4.57
CA GLY A 246 -42.15 -7.56 -4.91
C GLY A 246 -43.13 -6.39 -5.00
N VAL A 247 -44.44 -6.65 -4.89
CA VAL A 247 -45.49 -5.64 -5.11
C VAL A 247 -46.32 -5.48 -3.84
N ILE A 248 -46.54 -4.24 -3.41
CA ILE A 248 -47.41 -3.96 -2.26
C ILE A 248 -48.83 -4.48 -2.55
N ASP A 249 -49.33 -5.37 -1.66
CA ASP A 249 -50.64 -5.99 -1.82
C ASP A 249 -51.74 -4.94 -2.12
N PRO A 250 -52.60 -5.13 -3.15
CA PRO A 250 -53.79 -4.29 -3.39
C PRO A 250 -54.85 -4.36 -2.27
N SER A 251 -54.59 -5.15 -1.23
CA SER A 251 -55.39 -5.22 0.00
C SER A 251 -55.10 -4.07 0.97
N ASN A 252 -53.96 -3.39 0.80
CA ASN A 252 -53.64 -2.14 1.48
C ASN A 252 -54.53 -1.02 0.94
N GLU A 253 -54.83 -0.03 1.79
CA GLU A 253 -55.63 1.12 1.34
C GLU A 253 -54.67 2.06 0.59
N VAL A 254 -54.94 2.30 -0.68
CA VAL A 254 -54.26 3.30 -1.52
C VAL A 254 -55.18 4.51 -1.72
N GLY A 255 -54.57 5.69 -1.83
CA GLY A 255 -55.25 6.97 -1.92
C GLY A 255 -55.92 7.24 -3.28
N THR A 256 -55.66 8.41 -3.86
CA THR A 256 -56.00 8.69 -5.28
C THR A 256 -54.76 8.95 -6.13
N ASN A 257 -53.61 8.65 -5.56
CA ASN A 257 -52.23 8.86 -5.97
C ASN A 257 -51.44 7.54 -5.99
N GLY A 258 -52.11 6.40 -5.80
CA GLY A 258 -51.58 5.04 -5.80
C GLY A 258 -50.62 4.64 -4.69
N ILE A 259 -49.83 5.55 -4.14
CA ILE A 259 -49.01 5.29 -2.95
C ILE A 259 -49.87 4.71 -1.80
N ALA A 260 -49.39 3.64 -1.18
CA ALA A 260 -50.05 2.99 -0.07
C ALA A 260 -50.18 3.90 1.17
N ASP A 261 -51.40 4.07 1.71
CA ASP A 261 -51.70 4.92 2.87
C ASP A 261 -50.86 4.55 4.12
N ALA A 262 -50.31 3.33 4.16
CA ALA A 262 -49.50 2.82 5.27
C ALA A 262 -48.09 3.42 5.33
N ILE A 263 -47.55 3.84 4.18
CA ILE A 263 -46.23 4.47 4.02
C ILE A 263 -46.35 5.98 3.72
N GLU A 264 -47.56 6.54 3.76
CA GLU A 264 -47.76 7.99 3.63
C GLU A 264 -47.50 8.74 4.97
N PRO A 265 -46.90 9.95 4.94
CA PRO A 265 -46.73 10.76 6.14
C PRO A 265 -48.05 11.15 6.84
N LYS A 266 -48.05 11.19 8.18
CA LYS A 266 -49.25 11.35 9.05
C LYS A 266 -50.18 12.56 8.77
N GLU A 267 -49.76 13.57 8.02
CA GLU A 267 -50.59 14.75 7.67
C GLU A 267 -51.30 14.64 6.29
N GLU A 268 -51.07 13.57 5.52
CA GLU A 268 -51.59 13.40 4.15
C GLU A 268 -52.90 12.58 4.05
N ASP A 269 -53.40 12.01 5.15
CA ASP A 269 -54.55 11.07 5.25
C ASP A 269 -55.60 11.12 4.10
N GLY A 270 -55.30 10.43 2.99
CA GLY A 270 -56.20 10.26 1.85
C GLY A 270 -55.83 11.07 0.59
N GLY A 271 -54.58 10.91 0.15
CA GLY A 271 -54.16 11.02 -1.25
C GLY A 271 -54.42 12.39 -1.90
N LYS A 272 -53.82 13.46 -1.38
CA LYS A 272 -53.77 14.74 -2.11
C LYS A 272 -52.37 15.33 -2.15
N ASP A 273 -51.68 14.96 -3.23
CA ASP A 273 -50.71 15.78 -3.96
C ASP A 273 -49.28 15.78 -3.36
N SER A 274 -48.89 14.74 -2.60
CA SER A 274 -47.49 14.54 -2.24
C SER A 274 -46.97 13.19 -2.70
N ASP A 275 -45.73 13.23 -3.18
CA ASP A 275 -44.98 12.23 -3.94
C ASP A 275 -43.81 11.84 -3.04
N VAL A 276 -44.18 11.43 -1.81
CA VAL A 276 -43.28 11.25 -0.68
C VAL A 276 -43.82 10.15 0.23
N VAL A 277 -42.89 9.46 0.86
CA VAL A 277 -43.10 8.28 1.71
C VAL A 277 -42.44 8.49 3.09
N ASP A 278 -42.88 7.75 4.09
CA ASP A 278 -42.50 7.78 5.53
C ASP A 278 -42.00 6.37 5.89
N TYR A 279 -40.78 6.03 5.44
CA TYR A 279 -40.21 4.68 5.57
C TYR A 279 -39.97 4.30 7.04
N ASP A 280 -39.64 5.26 7.91
CA ASP A 280 -39.39 5.01 9.33
C ASP A 280 -40.62 5.20 10.24
N ASN A 281 -41.76 5.58 9.65
CA ASN A 281 -43.03 5.86 10.31
C ASN A 281 -42.93 6.91 11.45
N ASP A 282 -42.00 7.86 11.37
CA ASP A 282 -41.91 8.98 12.30
C ASP A 282 -42.97 10.06 12.03
N GLY A 283 -43.59 10.02 10.84
CA GLY A 283 -44.60 10.96 10.38
C GLY A 283 -44.06 12.08 9.51
N THR A 284 -42.82 11.99 9.05
CA THR A 284 -42.19 12.91 8.09
C THR A 284 -41.94 12.21 6.77
N SER A 285 -41.23 12.86 5.85
CA SER A 285 -40.97 12.32 4.52
C SER A 285 -39.51 11.97 4.42
N ASP A 286 -39.22 10.76 3.98
CA ASP A 286 -37.88 10.21 3.87
C ASP A 286 -37.43 10.19 2.40
N ALA A 287 -36.12 10.10 2.20
CA ALA A 287 -35.58 9.63 0.93
C ALA A 287 -35.48 8.10 1.02
N PRO A 288 -35.39 7.38 -0.12
CA PRO A 288 -34.97 6.00 -0.11
C PRO A 288 -33.64 5.83 0.62
N GLN A 289 -33.39 4.60 1.06
CA GLN A 289 -32.12 4.21 1.64
C GLN A 289 -30.98 4.43 0.60
N ASP A 290 -29.85 4.91 1.10
CA ASP A 290 -28.61 5.26 0.38
C ASP A 290 -27.52 4.97 1.41
N THR A 291 -27.12 3.70 1.47
CA THR A 291 -26.39 3.09 2.59
C THR A 291 -24.96 3.61 2.67
N ASP A 292 -24.26 3.63 1.53
CA ASP A 292 -22.90 4.18 1.38
C ASP A 292 -22.85 5.74 1.32
N GLY A 293 -23.96 6.41 1.02
CA GLY A 293 -24.02 7.85 0.84
C GLY A 293 -23.35 8.38 -0.44
N ASP A 294 -23.15 7.55 -1.48
CA ASP A 294 -22.58 7.96 -2.77
C ASP A 294 -23.55 8.84 -3.60
N GLY A 295 -24.83 8.77 -3.23
CA GLY A 295 -25.93 9.52 -3.81
C GLY A 295 -26.73 8.79 -4.89
N LYS A 296 -26.48 7.49 -5.12
CA LYS A 296 -27.43 6.54 -5.68
C LYS A 296 -28.11 5.81 -4.50
N PRO A 297 -29.44 5.71 -4.51
CA PRO A 297 -30.13 4.85 -3.58
C PRO A 297 -29.82 3.36 -3.81
N ASP A 298 -29.96 2.55 -2.77
CA ASP A 298 -29.71 1.10 -2.78
C ASP A 298 -30.39 0.39 -3.96
N PHE A 299 -31.70 0.61 -4.20
CA PHE A 299 -32.45 0.01 -5.33
C PHE A 299 -31.93 0.39 -6.74
N GLN A 300 -30.92 1.26 -6.83
CA GLN A 300 -30.27 1.67 -8.07
C GLN A 300 -28.75 1.49 -8.02
N ASP A 301 -28.23 0.83 -6.97
CA ASP A 301 -26.83 0.61 -6.74
C ASP A 301 -26.51 -0.86 -6.49
N TRP A 302 -25.71 -1.42 -7.39
CA TRP A 302 -25.32 -2.83 -7.45
C TRP A 302 -24.36 -3.29 -6.33
N ASP A 303 -24.05 -2.39 -5.39
CA ASP A 303 -23.05 -2.48 -4.33
C ASP A 303 -23.41 -1.38 -3.30
N SER A 304 -24.45 -1.64 -2.50
CA SER A 304 -25.16 -0.66 -1.68
C SER A 304 -24.34 -0.11 -0.51
N ASP A 305 -23.39 -0.89 0.01
CA ASP A 305 -22.49 -0.48 1.09
C ASP A 305 -21.05 -0.21 0.64
N ASN A 306 -20.72 -0.44 -0.64
CA ASN A 306 -19.43 -0.15 -1.27
C ASN A 306 -18.24 -0.90 -0.63
N ASP A 307 -18.48 -2.10 -0.10
CA ASP A 307 -17.44 -3.00 0.39
C ASP A 307 -16.67 -3.70 -0.77
N GLY A 308 -17.18 -3.58 -2.01
CA GLY A 308 -16.61 -4.16 -3.22
C GLY A 308 -16.98 -5.62 -3.46
N VAL A 309 -17.85 -6.19 -2.64
CA VAL A 309 -18.74 -7.31 -2.96
C VAL A 309 -19.92 -6.73 -3.76
N THR A 310 -21.02 -7.43 -3.95
CA THR A 310 -22.11 -6.97 -4.83
C THR A 310 -23.40 -7.45 -4.22
N ASP A 311 -24.42 -6.64 -4.29
CA ASP A 311 -25.75 -6.95 -3.76
C ASP A 311 -26.30 -8.25 -4.37
N LEU A 312 -25.99 -8.55 -5.64
CA LEU A 312 -26.29 -9.85 -6.26
C LEU A 312 -25.72 -11.05 -5.48
N THR A 313 -24.49 -10.92 -5.00
CA THR A 313 -23.78 -11.96 -4.25
C THR A 313 -24.29 -12.06 -2.82
N GLU A 314 -24.44 -10.95 -2.11
CA GLU A 314 -24.87 -10.89 -0.70
C GLU A 314 -26.38 -11.10 -0.54
N GLY A 315 -27.17 -10.65 -1.50
CA GLY A 315 -28.59 -10.96 -1.68
C GLY A 315 -28.86 -12.45 -1.91
N GLY A 316 -27.82 -13.25 -2.13
CA GLY A 316 -27.89 -14.70 -2.24
C GLY A 316 -28.35 -15.21 -3.62
N THR A 317 -28.32 -14.36 -4.64
CA THR A 317 -28.56 -14.73 -6.03
C THR A 317 -27.42 -15.63 -6.54
N ASP A 318 -27.70 -16.58 -7.45
CA ASP A 318 -26.65 -17.49 -7.94
C ASP A 318 -25.60 -16.68 -8.74
N PRO A 319 -24.34 -16.57 -8.29
CA PRO A 319 -23.31 -15.75 -8.94
C PRO A 319 -23.00 -16.17 -10.38
N LYS A 320 -23.46 -17.35 -10.81
CA LYS A 320 -23.33 -17.80 -12.21
C LYS A 320 -24.29 -17.07 -13.17
N LEU A 321 -25.22 -16.29 -12.66
CA LEU A 321 -26.17 -15.50 -13.45
C LEU A 321 -25.54 -14.19 -13.94
N ASP A 322 -24.53 -13.69 -13.24
CA ASP A 322 -23.60 -12.67 -13.74
C ASP A 322 -22.37 -13.39 -14.36
N ALA A 323 -22.15 -13.26 -15.67
CA ALA A 323 -21.01 -13.91 -16.32
C ALA A 323 -19.90 -12.93 -16.74
N ASN A 324 -20.14 -11.63 -16.53
CA ASN A 324 -19.27 -10.50 -16.87
C ASN A 324 -18.75 -9.78 -15.64
N ASN A 325 -19.25 -10.12 -14.46
CA ASN A 325 -18.83 -9.62 -13.15
C ASN A 325 -19.07 -8.11 -13.08
N ASP A 326 -20.28 -7.69 -13.46
CA ASP A 326 -20.72 -6.29 -13.40
C ASP A 326 -21.90 -6.07 -12.46
N GLY A 327 -22.14 -7.01 -11.54
CA GLY A 327 -23.15 -6.93 -10.48
C GLY A 327 -24.57 -7.23 -10.98
N LYS A 328 -24.75 -7.47 -12.28
CA LYS A 328 -26.07 -7.60 -12.91
C LYS A 328 -26.34 -8.99 -13.46
N ILE A 329 -27.60 -9.39 -13.44
CA ILE A 329 -28.05 -10.63 -14.07
C ILE A 329 -27.97 -10.51 -15.61
N ASP A 330 -27.12 -11.35 -16.20
CA ASP A 330 -26.74 -11.33 -17.61
C ASP A 330 -27.85 -11.87 -18.56
N ASN A 331 -28.94 -12.43 -18.01
CA ASN A 331 -30.05 -13.01 -18.76
C ASN A 331 -31.17 -12.01 -19.07
N THR A 332 -31.25 -11.53 -20.31
CA THR A 332 -32.25 -10.53 -20.74
C THR A 332 -33.66 -11.08 -21.07
N THR A 333 -34.09 -12.19 -20.45
CA THR A 333 -35.43 -12.73 -20.75
C THR A 333 -36.34 -12.46 -19.57
N ASP A 334 -37.22 -11.49 -19.77
CA ASP A 334 -38.37 -11.20 -18.93
C ASP A 334 -39.63 -11.34 -19.82
N THR A 335 -40.53 -12.25 -19.45
CA THR A 335 -41.75 -12.56 -20.20
C THR A 335 -42.89 -11.57 -19.94
N ASP A 336 -42.89 -10.97 -18.75
CA ASP A 336 -43.94 -10.18 -18.09
C ASP A 336 -43.77 -8.70 -18.34
N GLN A 337 -42.50 -8.29 -18.41
CA GLN A 337 -42.04 -6.93 -18.45
C GLN A 337 -42.28 -6.24 -17.10
N ASP A 338 -41.90 -6.90 -16.02
CA ASP A 338 -41.99 -6.43 -14.64
C ASP A 338 -40.62 -6.23 -13.96
N GLY A 339 -39.52 -6.35 -14.71
CA GLY A 339 -38.16 -6.13 -14.19
C GLY A 339 -37.46 -7.40 -13.76
N ILE A 340 -38.22 -8.32 -13.18
CA ILE A 340 -37.67 -9.55 -12.63
C ILE A 340 -37.38 -10.56 -13.75
N MET A 341 -36.14 -11.00 -13.86
CA MET A 341 -35.73 -11.89 -14.95
C MET A 341 -36.31 -13.32 -14.78
N ASP A 342 -36.77 -13.96 -15.88
CA ASP A 342 -37.36 -15.32 -15.95
C ASP A 342 -36.53 -16.42 -15.22
N VAL A 343 -35.24 -16.17 -14.97
CA VAL A 343 -34.31 -17.10 -14.31
C VAL A 343 -34.48 -17.16 -12.80
N ILE A 344 -34.89 -16.05 -12.20
CA ILE A 344 -35.16 -15.89 -10.76
C ILE A 344 -36.67 -15.77 -10.49
N ASP A 345 -37.43 -15.25 -11.45
CA ASP A 345 -38.89 -15.13 -11.38
C ASP A 345 -39.63 -16.49 -11.36
N ASP A 346 -40.52 -16.65 -10.38
CA ASP A 346 -41.37 -17.83 -10.19
C ASP A 346 -42.76 -17.73 -10.87
N ASP A 347 -43.21 -16.52 -11.25
CA ASP A 347 -44.43 -16.22 -12.02
C ASP A 347 -44.17 -15.40 -13.30
N THR A 348 -43.34 -15.97 -14.19
CA THR A 348 -43.04 -15.57 -15.60
C THR A 348 -44.21 -15.27 -16.56
N THR A 349 -45.43 -15.04 -16.06
CA THR A 349 -46.59 -14.59 -16.83
C THR A 349 -47.51 -13.60 -16.09
N GLY A 350 -47.23 -13.26 -14.82
CA GLY A 350 -47.86 -12.20 -14.04
C GLY A 350 -46.85 -11.13 -13.61
N PHE A 351 -47.34 -9.94 -13.27
CA PHE A 351 -46.51 -8.87 -12.72
C PHE A 351 -46.17 -9.18 -11.25
N GLY A 352 -44.89 -9.16 -10.90
CA GLY A 352 -44.27 -9.63 -9.67
C GLY A 352 -43.96 -11.15 -9.67
N GLY A 353 -43.07 -11.59 -8.78
CA GLY A 353 -42.64 -13.00 -8.62
C GLY A 353 -42.13 -13.33 -7.21
N ASP A 354 -42.26 -14.59 -6.74
CA ASP A 354 -41.77 -15.05 -5.40
C ASP A 354 -40.24 -15.08 -5.39
N GLU A 355 -39.69 -13.94 -5.02
CA GLU A 355 -38.28 -13.68 -4.77
C GLU A 355 -37.86 -14.42 -3.48
N SER A 356 -37.21 -15.57 -3.69
CA SER A 356 -36.03 -15.96 -2.90
C SER A 356 -36.08 -15.95 -1.34
N ASN A 357 -37.17 -16.27 -0.62
CA ASN A 357 -37.15 -16.31 0.88
C ASN A 357 -36.77 -14.96 1.57
N GLY A 358 -36.65 -13.85 0.84
CA GLY A 358 -36.11 -12.57 1.31
C GLY A 358 -34.58 -12.56 1.37
N ALA A 359 -33.99 -11.36 1.17
CA ALA A 359 -32.55 -11.15 1.26
C ALA A 359 -31.97 -11.71 2.57
N PRO A 360 -30.77 -12.31 2.55
CA PRO A 360 -30.04 -12.79 3.72
C PRO A 360 -29.85 -11.73 4.83
N ASP A 361 -29.56 -12.23 6.02
CA ASP A 361 -29.36 -11.49 7.28
C ASP A 361 -28.64 -12.52 8.16
N THR A 362 -27.34 -12.66 7.91
CA THR A 362 -26.56 -13.83 8.31
C THR A 362 -26.31 -13.87 9.81
N ASP A 363 -26.07 -12.72 10.44
CA ASP A 363 -25.85 -12.56 11.87
C ASP A 363 -27.16 -12.38 12.70
N GLU A 364 -28.29 -12.13 12.04
CA GLU A 364 -29.62 -11.83 12.61
C GLU A 364 -29.71 -10.50 13.41
N ASP A 365 -28.90 -9.48 13.09
CA ASP A 365 -28.97 -8.17 13.76
C ASP A 365 -30.09 -7.25 13.22
N GLY A 366 -30.56 -7.54 12.00
CA GLY A 366 -31.64 -6.86 11.30
C GLY A 366 -31.21 -5.86 10.22
N ILE A 367 -29.91 -5.71 9.97
CA ILE A 367 -29.33 -5.23 8.71
C ILE A 367 -29.33 -6.43 7.73
N LYS A 368 -29.23 -6.16 6.44
CA LYS A 368 -29.20 -7.18 5.40
C LYS A 368 -27.78 -7.30 4.90
N ASP A 369 -27.34 -8.50 4.55
CA ASP A 369 -25.96 -8.76 4.13
C ASP A 369 -25.48 -7.71 3.11
N PHE A 370 -26.25 -7.42 2.04
CA PHE A 370 -25.94 -6.38 1.03
C PHE A 370 -25.87 -4.91 1.51
N ARG A 371 -26.00 -4.67 2.82
CA ARG A 371 -25.96 -3.36 3.47
C ARG A 371 -25.06 -3.38 4.71
N ASP A 372 -24.43 -4.51 4.95
CA ASP A 372 -23.66 -4.76 6.15
C ASP A 372 -22.21 -4.99 5.75
N LEU A 373 -21.31 -4.18 6.31
CA LEU A 373 -19.89 -4.30 6.00
C LEU A 373 -19.24 -5.55 6.65
N ASP A 374 -19.96 -6.24 7.54
CA ASP A 374 -19.56 -7.49 8.19
C ASP A 374 -20.81 -8.37 8.35
N SER A 375 -21.22 -9.00 7.24
CA SER A 375 -22.47 -9.76 7.11
C SER A 375 -22.69 -10.84 8.18
N ASP A 376 -21.63 -11.40 8.75
CA ASP A 376 -21.73 -12.45 9.77
C ASP A 376 -21.25 -12.08 11.18
N ASP A 377 -20.87 -10.81 11.36
CA ASP A 377 -20.45 -10.13 12.60
C ASP A 377 -19.37 -10.95 13.32
N ASP A 378 -18.43 -11.50 12.55
CA ASP A 378 -17.33 -12.33 13.04
C ASP A 378 -16.01 -11.60 13.27
N GLY A 379 -15.96 -10.31 12.89
CA GLY A 379 -14.85 -9.41 13.17
C GLY A 379 -13.91 -9.14 12.00
N LEU A 380 -14.09 -9.84 10.87
CA LEU A 380 -13.49 -9.48 9.58
C LEU A 380 -14.57 -8.87 8.69
N ASN A 381 -14.24 -7.78 8.00
CA ASN A 381 -15.22 -7.15 7.12
C ASN A 381 -15.34 -7.93 5.79
N ASP A 382 -16.47 -7.76 5.11
CA ASP A 382 -16.78 -8.52 3.89
C ASP A 382 -15.77 -8.25 2.76
N ALA A 383 -15.22 -7.03 2.68
CA ALA A 383 -14.16 -6.66 1.75
C ALA A 383 -12.88 -7.49 1.98
N GLU A 384 -12.42 -7.61 3.23
CA GLU A 384 -11.26 -8.41 3.64
C GLU A 384 -11.48 -9.90 3.35
N GLU A 385 -12.66 -10.41 3.71
CA GLU A 385 -13.04 -11.79 3.48
C GLU A 385 -13.16 -12.13 2.00
N ALA A 386 -13.52 -11.15 1.16
CA ALA A 386 -13.57 -11.26 -0.29
C ALA A 386 -12.21 -11.04 -0.99
N ASN A 387 -11.16 -10.63 -0.26
CA ASN A 387 -9.87 -10.16 -0.80
C ASN A 387 -10.03 -8.93 -1.74
N VAL A 388 -10.98 -8.06 -1.42
CA VAL A 388 -11.07 -6.71 -1.98
C VAL A 388 -10.02 -5.83 -1.27
N PRO A 389 -9.33 -4.92 -1.97
CA PRO A 389 -8.44 -3.98 -1.30
C PRO A 389 -9.20 -2.99 -0.41
N ASP A 390 -8.98 -3.07 0.90
CA ASP A 390 -9.42 -2.11 1.92
C ASP A 390 -8.16 -1.70 2.71
N THR A 391 -7.55 -0.56 2.36
CA THR A 391 -6.25 -0.17 2.93
C THR A 391 -6.38 0.43 4.34
N ASP A 392 -7.52 1.04 4.68
CA ASP A 392 -7.73 1.67 5.99
C ASP A 392 -8.64 0.88 6.94
N GLY A 393 -9.07 -0.32 6.54
CA GLY A 393 -9.79 -1.27 7.37
C GLY A 393 -11.16 -0.75 7.78
N ASP A 394 -11.75 0.12 6.97
CA ASP A 394 -13.04 0.76 7.28
C ASP A 394 -14.26 0.00 6.75
N GLY A 395 -14.01 -1.14 6.09
CA GLY A 395 -15.01 -2.01 5.48
C GLY A 395 -15.33 -1.64 4.04
N LEU A 396 -14.77 -0.57 3.49
CA LEU A 396 -15.07 -0.09 2.14
C LEU A 396 -13.93 -0.41 1.16
N ASP A 397 -14.27 -0.68 -0.11
CA ASP A 397 -13.27 -0.82 -1.16
C ASP A 397 -12.46 0.49 -1.34
N ASP A 398 -11.14 0.38 -1.42
CA ASP A 398 -10.21 1.46 -1.78
C ASP A 398 -10.59 2.16 -3.11
N THR A 399 -11.18 1.38 -4.02
CA THR A 399 -11.53 1.77 -5.38
C THR A 399 -12.99 1.48 -5.73
N PRO A 400 -13.96 2.06 -5.01
CA PRO A 400 -15.37 1.71 -5.15
C PRO A 400 -15.81 1.79 -6.60
N ASN A 401 -16.61 0.81 -7.03
CA ASN A 401 -17.15 0.69 -8.38
C ASN A 401 -16.09 0.51 -9.52
N GLU A 402 -14.83 0.15 -9.25
CA GLU A 402 -13.85 -0.19 -10.31
C GLU A 402 -13.64 -1.70 -10.52
N SER A 403 -13.80 -2.54 -9.49
CA SER A 403 -13.78 -4.00 -9.61
C SER A 403 -14.54 -4.70 -8.48
N PHE A 404 -15.51 -5.52 -8.85
CA PHE A 404 -16.31 -6.29 -7.90
C PHE A 404 -15.76 -7.69 -7.66
N ALA A 405 -15.82 -8.14 -6.41
CA ALA A 405 -15.70 -9.55 -6.07
C ALA A 405 -17.03 -10.25 -6.34
N ASP A 406 -17.01 -11.40 -7.03
CA ASP A 406 -18.21 -12.20 -7.28
C ASP A 406 -18.14 -13.55 -6.58
N GLY A 407 -19.29 -14.12 -6.23
CA GLY A 407 -19.37 -15.42 -5.56
C GLY A 407 -18.87 -16.63 -6.36
N SER A 408 -18.28 -16.46 -7.56
CA SER A 408 -17.56 -17.52 -8.28
C SER A 408 -16.05 -17.55 -8.00
N ASP A 409 -15.49 -16.42 -7.55
CA ASP A 409 -14.08 -16.25 -7.15
C ASP A 409 -13.92 -15.88 -5.66
N LEU A 410 -15.01 -15.72 -4.89
CA LEU A 410 -14.95 -15.54 -3.43
C LEU A 410 -14.23 -16.70 -2.70
N PRO A 411 -13.43 -16.40 -1.67
CA PRO A 411 -12.83 -17.42 -0.82
C PRO A 411 -13.86 -18.30 -0.11
N ASP A 412 -13.58 -19.59 -0.08
CA ASP A 412 -14.31 -20.62 0.69
C ASP A 412 -13.23 -21.46 1.37
N SER A 413 -12.89 -21.05 2.59
CA SER A 413 -11.70 -21.56 3.30
C SER A 413 -11.86 -23.03 3.72
N ASP A 414 -13.09 -23.47 3.97
CA ASP A 414 -13.40 -24.80 4.48
C ASP A 414 -13.88 -25.81 3.39
N GLU A 415 -14.08 -25.32 2.17
CA GLU A 415 -14.57 -26.00 0.97
C GLU A 415 -15.98 -26.62 1.14
N ASP A 416 -16.84 -26.04 1.99
CA ASP A 416 -18.21 -26.51 2.18
C ASP A 416 -19.21 -25.99 1.13
N GLY A 417 -18.81 -24.97 0.36
CA GLY A 417 -19.58 -24.32 -0.69
C GLY A 417 -20.35 -23.08 -0.25
N LYS A 418 -20.04 -22.50 0.90
CA LYS A 418 -20.44 -21.16 1.34
C LYS A 418 -19.18 -20.27 1.35
N PRO A 419 -19.23 -19.06 0.78
CA PRO A 419 -18.14 -18.09 0.89
C PRO A 419 -17.90 -17.65 2.33
N ASN A 420 -16.68 -17.21 2.61
CA ASN A 420 -16.24 -16.69 3.91
C ASN A 420 -17.19 -15.60 4.46
N ILE A 421 -17.55 -14.60 3.65
CA ILE A 421 -18.51 -13.48 3.92
C ILE A 421 -19.89 -13.86 4.53
N ILE A 422 -20.23 -15.15 4.60
CA ILE A 422 -21.49 -15.63 5.19
C ILE A 422 -21.29 -16.89 6.06
N GLU A 423 -20.08 -17.08 6.58
CA GLU A 423 -19.65 -18.17 7.43
C GLU A 423 -19.36 -17.70 8.87
N PRO A 424 -20.31 -17.82 9.82
CA PRO A 424 -20.25 -17.14 11.14
C PRO A 424 -19.20 -17.69 12.14
N ASN A 425 -18.10 -18.27 11.66
CA ASN A 425 -16.91 -18.68 12.42
C ASN A 425 -15.61 -18.45 11.60
N GLY A 426 -15.64 -17.61 10.56
CA GLY A 426 -14.51 -17.11 9.79
C GLY A 426 -13.60 -18.15 9.13
N PRO A 427 -12.55 -17.69 8.43
CA PRO A 427 -11.52 -18.57 7.92
C PRO A 427 -10.86 -19.36 9.06
N VAL A 428 -10.70 -20.68 8.88
CA VAL A 428 -9.91 -21.50 9.82
C VAL A 428 -8.43 -21.13 9.73
N ILE A 429 -7.97 -20.22 10.59
CA ILE A 429 -6.57 -19.77 10.67
C ILE A 429 -5.64 -20.93 11.04
N THR A 430 -4.56 -21.09 10.27
CA THR A 430 -3.46 -21.99 10.61
C THR A 430 -2.33 -21.23 11.30
N GLY A 431 -2.49 -20.88 12.58
CA GLY A 431 -1.52 -20.12 13.38
C GLY A 431 -1.96 -19.98 14.85
N PRO A 432 -1.14 -19.39 15.74
CA PRO A 432 -1.64 -18.66 16.89
C PRO A 432 -2.50 -17.47 16.42
N ASP A 433 -3.57 -17.22 17.18
CA ASP A 433 -4.59 -16.20 17.01
C ASP A 433 -5.11 -16.01 18.45
N SER A 434 -4.57 -15.01 19.12
CA SER A 434 -4.53 -14.88 20.57
C SER A 434 -5.80 -14.23 21.13
N ASP A 435 -6.48 -13.40 20.36
CA ASP A 435 -7.75 -12.76 20.67
C ASP A 435 -8.96 -13.35 19.91
N GLY A 436 -8.73 -14.07 18.80
CA GLY A 436 -9.72 -14.87 18.09
C GLY A 436 -10.46 -14.13 16.99
N ASP A 437 -9.86 -13.12 16.38
CA ASP A 437 -10.47 -12.23 15.37
C ASP A 437 -10.32 -12.71 13.93
N GLY A 438 -9.64 -13.85 13.71
CA GLY A 438 -9.47 -14.39 12.35
C GLY A 438 -8.25 -13.85 11.62
N ILE A 439 -7.41 -13.03 12.25
CA ILE A 439 -6.05 -12.70 11.81
C ILE A 439 -5.09 -13.55 12.65
N LYS A 440 -3.89 -13.84 12.15
CA LYS A 440 -2.88 -14.53 12.96
C LYS A 440 -2.05 -13.49 13.69
N ASP A 441 -1.59 -13.79 14.91
CA ASP A 441 -0.75 -12.89 15.75
C ASP A 441 0.45 -12.22 15.03
N ALA A 442 0.90 -12.75 13.89
CA ALA A 442 2.04 -12.23 13.11
C ALA A 442 1.64 -11.33 11.93
N GLU A 443 0.34 -11.16 11.69
CA GLU A 443 -0.25 -10.28 10.67
C GLU A 443 -1.27 -9.32 11.31
N ASP A 444 -1.45 -9.40 12.63
CA ASP A 444 -2.41 -8.66 13.44
C ASP A 444 -1.64 -7.58 14.21
N GLY A 445 -1.97 -6.29 14.00
CA GLY A 445 -1.36 -5.19 14.72
C GLY A 445 -1.90 -4.99 16.14
N ALA A 446 -2.94 -5.73 16.53
CA ALA A 446 -3.42 -5.80 17.91
C ALA A 446 -3.60 -7.25 18.43
N PRO A 447 -2.53 -8.08 18.54
CA PRO A 447 -2.61 -9.54 18.86
C PRO A 447 -3.32 -9.97 20.16
N GLU A 448 -3.73 -9.03 21.02
CA GLU A 448 -4.49 -9.30 22.24
C GLU A 448 -5.86 -8.59 22.28
N GLU A 449 -6.25 -7.86 21.24
CA GLU A 449 -7.50 -7.10 21.12
C GLU A 449 -8.17 -7.30 19.76
N PHE A 450 -9.28 -8.07 19.78
CA PHE A 450 -10.09 -8.46 18.64
C PHE A 450 -10.32 -7.36 17.56
N GLY A 451 -9.82 -7.59 16.34
CA GLY A 451 -10.00 -6.81 15.10
C GLY A 451 -8.66 -6.40 14.46
N ASP A 452 -8.63 -6.11 13.16
CA ASP A 452 -7.42 -5.62 12.48
C ASP A 452 -7.10 -4.17 12.90
N ALA A 453 -6.17 -4.01 13.84
CA ALA A 453 -5.41 -2.78 13.88
C ALA A 453 -4.27 -2.92 12.87
N LEU A 454 -4.18 -2.00 11.90
CA LEU A 454 -2.99 -1.86 11.08
C LEU A 454 -1.74 -1.91 11.99
N VAL A 455 -0.74 -2.71 11.60
CA VAL A 455 0.52 -2.85 12.36
C VAL A 455 1.04 -1.45 12.72
N ASP A 456 1.20 -1.22 14.01
CA ASP A 456 1.63 0.01 14.69
C ASP A 456 2.69 -0.46 15.70
N THR A 457 3.90 -0.67 15.18
CA THR A 457 4.96 -1.43 15.84
C THR A 457 5.39 -0.78 17.16
N ASP A 458 5.47 0.55 17.20
CA ASP A 458 5.82 1.31 18.40
C ASP A 458 4.63 1.71 19.30
N GLY A 459 3.39 1.56 18.81
CA GLY A 459 2.17 1.88 19.54
C GLY A 459 1.91 3.37 19.77
N ASP A 460 2.43 4.25 18.92
CA ASP A 460 2.21 5.70 18.98
C ASP A 460 0.82 6.12 18.44
N GLY A 461 0.14 5.21 17.73
CA GLY A 461 -1.17 5.38 17.14
C GLY A 461 -1.14 5.78 15.65
N ILE A 462 0.00 5.67 14.99
CA ILE A 462 0.20 5.84 13.55
C ILE A 462 0.70 4.49 12.99
N PRO A 463 -0.01 3.89 12.02
CA PRO A 463 0.41 2.58 11.51
C PRO A 463 1.66 2.64 10.62
N ASP A 464 2.51 1.61 10.69
CA ASP A 464 3.78 1.43 9.95
C ASP A 464 3.65 1.73 8.44
N SER A 465 2.48 1.46 7.85
CA SER A 465 2.24 1.74 6.43
C SER A 465 2.33 3.23 6.03
N VAL A 466 2.17 4.14 7.00
CA VAL A 466 2.16 5.60 6.85
C VAL A 466 3.01 6.32 7.89
N ASP A 467 3.55 5.58 8.86
CA ASP A 467 4.61 6.03 9.74
C ASP A 467 5.91 6.27 8.93
N LEU A 468 6.82 7.07 9.46
CA LEU A 468 8.14 7.33 8.87
C LEU A 468 9.29 6.97 9.82
N ASP A 469 8.97 6.37 10.96
CA ASP A 469 9.82 6.02 12.10
C ASP A 469 9.10 4.85 12.84
N ASP A 470 8.88 3.73 12.13
CA ASP A 470 7.91 2.67 12.50
C ASP A 470 8.16 2.05 13.91
N ASP A 471 9.40 2.09 14.41
CA ASP A 471 9.78 1.60 15.74
C ASP A 471 10.07 2.72 16.77
N ASN A 472 9.94 3.99 16.35
CA ASN A 472 10.16 5.20 17.12
C ASN A 472 11.50 5.23 17.88
N ASP A 473 12.56 4.68 17.32
CA ASP A 473 13.92 4.78 17.86
C ASP A 473 14.54 6.20 17.62
N GLY A 474 13.90 7.01 16.78
CA GLY A 474 14.32 8.36 16.42
C GLY A 474 15.17 8.45 15.15
N ILE A 475 15.23 7.39 14.36
CA ILE A 475 15.87 7.28 13.05
C ILE A 475 14.78 6.96 12.01
N PRO A 476 14.56 7.80 10.99
CA PRO A 476 13.49 7.53 10.03
C PRO A 476 13.75 6.33 9.10
N ASP A 477 12.72 5.55 8.71
CA ASP A 477 12.83 4.32 7.88
C ASP A 477 13.62 4.54 6.58
N SER A 478 13.46 5.73 5.99
CA SER A 478 14.15 6.06 4.74
C SER A 478 15.67 6.16 4.88
N VAL A 479 16.12 6.47 6.08
CA VAL A 479 17.53 6.61 6.45
C VAL A 479 18.09 5.22 6.64
N GLU A 480 17.42 4.41 7.44
CA GLU A 480 17.77 3.03 7.79
C GLU A 480 17.85 2.15 6.53
N GLU A 481 16.79 2.11 5.71
CA GLU A 481 16.75 1.32 4.48
C GLU A 481 17.86 1.78 3.49
N LYS A 482 18.21 3.06 3.51
CA LYS A 482 19.18 3.63 2.55
C LYS A 482 20.63 3.32 2.91
N THR A 483 20.96 3.21 4.18
CA THR A 483 22.32 2.93 4.65
C THR A 483 22.59 1.45 4.85
N ALA A 484 21.54 0.66 5.10
CA ALA A 484 21.61 -0.77 5.35
C ALA A 484 22.08 -1.62 4.16
N PRO A 485 22.86 -2.70 4.40
CA PRO A 485 23.02 -3.80 3.47
C PRO A 485 21.75 -4.68 3.36
N SER A 486 21.83 -5.78 2.62
CA SER A 486 20.81 -6.86 2.55
C SER A 486 19.32 -6.55 2.24
N ASN A 487 19.00 -5.32 1.82
CA ASN A 487 17.64 -4.78 1.63
C ASN A 487 17.01 -4.19 2.91
N GLY A 488 17.79 -3.51 3.77
CA GLY A 488 17.25 -2.94 5.01
C GLY A 488 17.27 -3.94 6.16
N ASP A 489 18.33 -4.74 6.27
CA ASP A 489 18.49 -5.78 7.31
C ASP A 489 20.01 -5.91 7.56
N THR A 490 20.51 -5.08 8.46
CA THR A 490 21.94 -4.86 8.70
C THR A 490 22.56 -6.07 9.36
N ASP A 491 21.89 -6.64 10.35
CA ASP A 491 22.44 -7.75 11.10
C ASP A 491 22.23 -9.13 10.44
N GLY A 492 21.19 -9.28 9.62
CA GLY A 492 20.80 -10.47 8.89
C GLY A 492 19.90 -11.45 9.66
N ASP A 493 19.22 -11.01 10.72
CA ASP A 493 18.39 -11.86 11.57
C ASP A 493 16.96 -12.08 11.01
N GLY A 494 16.52 -11.18 10.13
CA GLY A 494 15.25 -11.23 9.40
C GLY A 494 14.22 -10.19 9.81
N ILE A 495 14.51 -9.33 10.80
CA ILE A 495 13.79 -8.10 11.12
C ILE A 495 14.40 -6.99 10.25
N PRO A 496 13.60 -6.17 9.54
CA PRO A 496 14.13 -5.01 8.83
C PRO A 496 14.59 -3.93 9.81
N ASP A 497 15.67 -3.20 9.48
CA ASP A 497 16.22 -2.13 10.34
C ASP A 497 15.14 -1.17 10.84
N SER A 498 14.18 -0.78 9.98
CA SER A 498 13.07 0.11 10.36
C SER A 498 12.08 -0.45 11.38
N LEU A 499 12.26 -1.69 11.83
CA LEU A 499 11.45 -2.36 12.85
C LEU A 499 12.33 -2.99 13.93
N ASP A 500 13.62 -2.64 13.96
CA ASP A 500 14.69 -3.29 14.74
C ASP A 500 15.39 -2.25 15.61
N LEU A 501 15.21 -2.35 16.94
CA LEU A 501 15.75 -1.38 17.88
C LEU A 501 17.27 -1.52 18.16
N ASP A 502 17.94 -2.51 17.55
CA ASP A 502 19.39 -2.81 17.66
C ASP A 502 19.87 -3.35 16.30
N SER A 503 19.77 -2.51 15.26
CA SER A 503 19.90 -2.85 13.83
C SER A 503 21.17 -3.63 13.47
N ASP A 504 22.23 -3.48 14.24
CA ASP A 504 23.52 -4.10 13.99
C ASP A 504 23.88 -5.25 14.96
N ASN A 505 23.04 -5.41 16.00
CA ASN A 505 22.96 -6.48 16.98
C ASN A 505 24.21 -6.61 17.85
N ASP A 506 24.72 -5.47 18.27
CA ASP A 506 25.88 -5.33 19.15
C ASP A 506 25.45 -5.18 20.64
N GLY A 507 24.16 -4.90 20.89
CA GLY A 507 23.56 -4.72 22.21
C GLY A 507 23.46 -3.27 22.69
N ILE A 508 23.70 -2.29 21.82
CA ILE A 508 23.44 -0.88 22.02
C ILE A 508 22.18 -0.52 21.22
N PRO A 509 21.12 0.05 21.84
CA PRO A 509 19.93 0.42 21.09
C PRO A 509 20.20 1.59 20.13
N ASP A 510 19.58 1.55 18.95
CA ASP A 510 19.80 2.50 17.85
C ASP A 510 19.55 3.96 18.27
N ILE A 511 18.60 4.22 19.18
CA ILE A 511 18.37 5.55 19.77
C ILE A 511 19.62 6.14 20.45
N GLU A 512 20.50 5.32 21.04
CA GLU A 512 21.77 5.77 21.66
C GLU A 512 22.86 6.13 20.64
N GLU A 513 22.67 5.69 19.40
CA GLU A 513 23.59 5.77 18.27
C GLU A 513 23.10 6.73 17.18
N SER A 514 21.82 7.08 17.18
CA SER A 514 21.15 8.04 16.30
C SER A 514 21.91 9.38 16.16
N GLY A 515 22.57 9.83 17.23
CA GLY A 515 23.24 11.13 17.33
C GLY A 515 22.56 12.10 18.30
N LEU A 516 21.45 11.68 18.93
CA LEU A 516 20.86 12.40 20.06
C LEU A 516 21.83 12.51 21.23
N THR A 517 21.79 13.64 21.94
CA THR A 517 22.62 13.76 23.15
C THR A 517 22.05 12.93 24.30
N VAL A 518 22.92 12.49 25.20
CA VAL A 518 22.53 11.76 26.43
C VAL A 518 21.45 12.48 27.26
N ASP A 519 21.44 13.82 27.24
CA ASP A 519 20.43 14.62 27.95
C ASP A 519 19.07 14.64 27.21
N GLU A 520 19.07 14.49 25.88
CA GLU A 520 17.86 14.42 25.04
C GLU A 520 17.22 13.04 25.09
N ILE A 521 18.01 11.96 24.93
CA ILE A 521 17.54 10.56 25.06
C ILE A 521 16.80 10.39 26.38
N LYS A 522 17.41 10.76 27.51
CA LYS A 522 16.80 10.73 28.86
C LYS A 522 15.49 11.51 29.03
N THR A 523 15.16 12.39 28.08
CA THR A 523 13.90 13.12 28.08
C THR A 523 12.86 12.52 27.17
N LEU A 524 13.30 11.94 26.05
CA LEU A 524 12.48 11.28 25.04
C LEU A 524 12.09 9.90 25.54
N ASP A 525 13.06 9.02 25.75
CA ASP A 525 12.95 7.69 26.34
C ASP A 525 13.26 7.78 27.85
N LYS A 526 12.23 7.64 28.71
CA LYS A 526 12.39 7.80 30.17
C LYS A 526 12.45 6.47 30.91
N ASP A 527 11.90 5.41 30.34
CA ASP A 527 12.02 4.05 30.86
C ASP A 527 13.25 3.31 30.32
N ASN A 528 13.99 3.93 29.39
CA ASN A 528 15.21 3.43 28.78
C ASN A 528 14.94 2.10 28.07
N ASN A 529 13.89 2.06 27.24
CA ASN A 529 13.50 0.88 26.49
C ASN A 529 13.93 0.84 25.03
N GLY A 530 14.64 1.86 24.56
CA GLY A 530 15.04 1.95 23.16
C GLY A 530 14.02 2.70 22.30
N VAL A 531 12.79 2.86 22.80
CA VAL A 531 11.68 3.50 22.07
C VAL A 531 11.42 4.88 22.66
N ILE A 532 11.19 5.88 21.82
CA ILE A 532 10.79 7.22 22.29
C ILE A 532 9.42 7.13 23.00
N ASP A 533 9.34 7.55 24.27
CA ASP A 533 8.08 7.45 25.03
C ASP A 533 6.88 8.05 24.24
N PRO A 534 5.71 7.39 24.20
CA PRO A 534 4.46 7.95 23.64
C PRO A 534 3.94 9.21 24.37
N SER A 535 4.64 9.66 25.42
CA SER A 535 4.40 10.93 26.09
C SER A 535 4.93 12.14 25.32
N ASN A 536 5.81 11.91 24.34
CA ASN A 536 6.26 12.89 23.36
C ASN A 536 5.18 13.01 22.27
N GLU A 537 4.94 14.23 21.78
CA GLU A 537 3.95 14.42 20.72
C GLU A 537 4.59 13.98 19.41
N VAL A 538 3.97 13.02 18.73
CA VAL A 538 4.25 12.62 17.36
C VAL A 538 3.28 13.32 16.42
N GLY A 539 3.71 13.55 15.18
CA GLY A 539 2.97 14.31 14.19
C GLY A 539 1.82 13.53 13.55
N THR A 540 1.78 13.52 12.22
CA THR A 540 0.94 12.61 11.43
C THR A 540 1.83 11.77 10.53
N ASN A 541 3.07 11.58 10.94
CA ASN A 541 4.19 11.11 10.14
C ASN A 541 5.19 10.33 11.00
N GLY A 542 4.77 9.81 12.16
CA GLY A 542 5.62 9.10 13.12
C GLY A 542 6.58 9.93 13.93
N ILE A 543 7.53 10.56 13.24
CA ILE A 543 8.69 11.22 13.86
C ILE A 543 8.29 12.16 15.00
N ALA A 544 8.90 11.96 16.17
CA ALA A 544 8.66 12.77 17.36
C ALA A 544 8.93 14.27 17.12
N ASP A 545 7.94 15.14 17.45
CA ASP A 545 8.01 16.60 17.27
C ASP A 545 9.25 17.25 17.92
N ALA A 546 9.80 16.59 18.94
CA ALA A 546 10.95 17.07 19.70
C ALA A 546 12.27 16.99 18.92
N ILE A 547 12.36 16.08 17.95
CA ILE A 547 13.53 15.86 17.09
C ILE A 547 13.29 16.37 15.66
N GLU A 548 12.12 16.93 15.36
CA GLU A 548 11.87 17.53 14.05
C GLU A 548 12.56 18.91 13.85
N PRO A 549 13.03 19.21 12.62
CA PRO A 549 13.57 20.52 12.28
C PRO A 549 12.58 21.65 12.50
N LYS A 550 13.12 22.84 12.82
CA LYS A 550 12.31 24.01 13.18
C LYS A 550 11.18 24.34 12.19
N GLY A 551 9.97 24.07 12.64
CA GLY A 551 8.73 24.45 11.97
C GLY A 551 8.19 23.39 11.03
N GLU A 552 8.74 22.18 11.05
CA GLU A 552 8.11 20.98 10.50
C GLU A 552 7.18 20.33 11.55
N GLY A 553 7.57 20.28 12.82
CA GLY A 553 6.73 20.23 14.04
C GLY A 553 5.22 20.03 13.85
N GLY A 554 4.75 18.79 13.99
CA GLY A 554 3.34 18.41 14.06
C GLY A 554 2.71 17.99 12.73
N GLY A 555 3.36 17.07 12.00
CA GLY A 555 2.72 16.36 10.88
C GLY A 555 2.85 17.06 9.53
N LYS A 556 4.08 17.32 9.09
CA LYS A 556 4.34 17.52 7.66
C LYS A 556 5.26 16.42 7.21
N ASP A 557 4.93 15.80 6.08
CA ASP A 557 5.64 14.70 5.39
C ASP A 557 7.14 14.99 5.13
N SER A 558 7.94 15.20 6.18
CA SER A 558 9.35 15.47 6.14
C SER A 558 10.06 14.48 7.05
N ASP A 559 10.44 13.40 6.39
CA ASP A 559 11.40 12.35 6.73
C ASP A 559 12.81 12.93 7.01
N VAL A 560 12.91 13.81 8.02
CA VAL A 560 14.14 14.49 8.45
C VAL A 560 14.08 14.83 9.94
N VAL A 561 15.21 14.67 10.60
CA VAL A 561 15.42 14.91 12.04
C VAL A 561 16.50 15.98 12.29
N ASP A 562 16.53 16.56 13.49
CA ASP A 562 17.37 17.67 13.98
C ASP A 562 17.99 17.28 15.34
N TYR A 563 18.94 16.34 15.29
CA TYR A 563 19.59 15.76 16.47
C TYR A 563 20.35 16.79 17.31
N ASP A 564 20.86 17.87 16.72
CA ASP A 564 21.60 18.92 17.45
C ASP A 564 20.75 20.15 17.88
N ASN A 565 19.47 20.14 17.52
CA ASN A 565 18.47 21.18 17.84
C ASN A 565 18.90 22.58 17.36
N ASP A 566 19.66 22.68 16.26
CA ASP A 566 20.03 23.94 15.63
C ASP A 566 18.92 24.49 14.70
N GLY A 567 17.92 23.67 14.42
CA GLY A 567 16.79 23.97 13.57
C GLY A 567 16.97 23.52 12.12
N THR A 568 17.91 22.61 11.84
CA THR A 568 18.19 22.08 10.49
C THR A 568 18.21 20.56 10.48
N SER A 569 18.13 19.97 9.29
CA SER A 569 18.12 18.51 9.15
C SER A 569 19.53 17.95 9.29
N ASP A 570 19.69 16.97 10.16
CA ASP A 570 20.92 16.23 10.37
C ASP A 570 20.86 14.86 9.69
N ALA A 571 22.00 14.19 9.60
CA ALA A 571 22.08 12.76 9.32
C ALA A 571 22.43 12.06 10.64
N PRO A 572 22.16 10.75 10.77
CA PRO A 572 22.64 10.00 11.91
C PRO A 572 24.14 10.15 12.11
N GLN A 573 24.57 9.91 13.34
CA GLN A 573 25.97 9.92 13.71
C GLN A 573 26.75 8.87 12.88
N ASP A 574 27.94 9.27 12.42
CA ASP A 574 28.91 8.48 11.63
C ASP A 574 30.28 8.90 12.17
N THR A 575 30.70 8.23 13.24
CA THR A 575 31.77 8.65 14.13
C THR A 575 33.14 8.58 13.45
N ASP A 576 33.43 7.51 12.72
CA ASP A 576 34.68 7.35 11.98
C ASP A 576 34.66 8.01 10.57
N GLY A 577 33.48 8.34 10.05
CA GLY A 577 33.28 8.98 8.76
C GLY A 577 33.48 8.05 7.54
N ASP A 578 33.33 6.74 7.71
CA ASP A 578 33.46 5.76 6.63
C ASP A 578 32.22 5.70 5.73
N GLY A 579 31.09 6.23 6.22
CA GLY A 579 29.82 6.35 5.54
C GLY A 579 28.80 5.27 5.89
N LYS A 580 29.06 4.44 6.90
CA LYS A 580 28.04 3.75 7.68
C LYS A 580 27.72 4.56 8.95
N PRO A 581 26.45 4.78 9.26
CA PRO A 581 26.06 5.31 10.55
C PRO A 581 26.40 4.36 11.71
N ASP A 582 26.57 4.92 12.91
CA ASP A 582 26.91 4.19 14.14
C ASP A 582 25.93 3.03 14.41
N PHE A 583 24.60 3.25 14.34
CA PHE A 583 23.56 2.21 14.51
C PHE A 583 23.58 1.05 13.49
N GLN A 584 24.46 1.11 12.48
CA GLN A 584 24.64 0.06 11.47
C GLN A 584 26.11 -0.40 11.37
N ASP A 585 26.95 -0.03 12.34
CA ASP A 585 28.38 -0.28 12.33
C ASP A 585 28.93 -0.80 13.65
N TRP A 586 29.29 -2.09 13.66
CA TRP A 586 29.78 -2.85 14.83
C TRP A 586 31.09 -2.35 15.51
N ASP A 587 31.65 -1.22 15.06
CA ASP A 587 32.92 -0.60 15.46
C ASP A 587 32.89 0.89 15.03
N SER A 588 32.08 1.69 15.72
CA SER A 588 31.68 3.05 15.34
C SER A 588 32.85 4.03 15.23
N ASP A 589 33.92 3.86 16.00
CA ASP A 589 35.11 4.71 15.95
C ASP A 589 36.31 4.09 15.21
N ASN A 590 36.19 2.82 14.80
CA ASN A 590 37.13 2.08 13.94
C ASN A 590 38.53 1.94 14.56
N ASP A 591 38.55 1.82 15.87
CA ASP A 591 39.73 1.57 16.68
C ASP A 591 40.10 0.05 16.70
N GLY A 592 39.14 -0.80 16.31
CA GLY A 592 39.26 -2.25 16.17
C GLY A 592 38.89 -3.06 17.43
N VAL A 593 38.40 -2.40 18.47
CA VAL A 593 37.47 -2.94 19.48
C VAL A 593 36.05 -2.90 18.85
N THR A 594 35.06 -3.52 19.48
CA THR A 594 33.69 -3.57 18.94
C THR A 594 32.78 -2.85 19.89
N ASP A 595 31.75 -2.23 19.35
CA ASP A 595 30.73 -1.50 20.09
C ASP A 595 30.04 -2.41 21.12
N LEU A 596 29.76 -3.68 20.80
CA LEU A 596 29.32 -4.70 21.77
C LEU A 596 30.17 -4.75 23.05
N THR A 597 31.48 -4.60 22.90
CA THR A 597 32.43 -4.69 24.01
C THR A 597 32.52 -3.38 24.79
N GLU A 598 32.49 -2.24 24.11
CA GLU A 598 32.58 -0.89 24.71
C GLU A 598 31.25 -0.39 25.26
N GLY A 599 30.14 -0.75 24.62
CA GLY A 599 28.76 -0.67 25.09
C GLY A 599 28.49 -1.47 26.36
N GLY A 600 29.44 -2.32 26.80
CA GLY A 600 29.40 -3.02 28.08
C GLY A 600 28.52 -4.28 28.08
N THR A 601 28.09 -4.75 26.91
CA THR A 601 27.40 -6.04 26.72
C THR A 601 28.33 -7.20 27.10
N ASP A 602 27.80 -8.34 27.59
CA ASP A 602 28.66 -9.45 28.02
C ASP A 602 29.40 -10.03 26.80
N PRO A 603 30.74 -9.91 26.69
CA PRO A 603 31.47 -10.32 25.50
C PRO A 603 31.50 -11.85 25.29
N LYS A 604 30.81 -12.63 26.12
CA LYS A 604 30.56 -14.06 25.89
C LYS A 604 29.35 -14.32 24.99
N LEU A 605 28.56 -13.30 24.69
CA LEU A 605 27.40 -13.39 23.80
C LEU A 605 27.83 -13.41 22.33
N ASP A 606 28.95 -12.77 21.99
CA ASP A 606 29.68 -13.03 20.75
C ASP A 606 30.68 -14.19 20.95
N ALA A 607 30.34 -15.40 20.50
CA ALA A 607 31.25 -16.55 20.58
C ALA A 607 32.05 -16.77 19.29
N ASN A 608 31.76 -16.00 18.25
CA ASN A 608 32.28 -16.17 16.91
C ASN A 608 33.25 -15.04 16.51
N ASN A 609 33.29 -13.98 17.31
CA ASN A 609 34.18 -12.84 17.26
C ASN A 609 33.93 -11.99 16.00
N ASP A 610 32.66 -11.71 15.73
CA ASP A 610 32.21 -10.91 14.60
C ASP A 610 31.52 -9.59 14.99
N GLY A 611 31.53 -9.25 16.28
CA GLY A 611 30.97 -8.00 16.80
C GLY A 611 29.50 -8.11 17.20
N LYS A 612 28.87 -9.27 16.99
CA LYS A 612 27.43 -9.46 17.16
C LYS A 612 27.06 -10.47 18.22
N ILE A 613 25.85 -10.34 18.74
CA ILE A 613 25.26 -11.34 19.64
C ILE A 613 24.89 -12.63 18.87
N ASP A 614 25.54 -13.76 19.19
CA ASP A 614 25.29 -15.06 18.51
C ASP A 614 23.92 -15.70 18.85
N ASN A 615 23.21 -15.21 19.87
CA ASN A 615 21.99 -15.86 20.38
C ASN A 615 20.72 -15.27 19.76
N THR A 616 20.33 -15.80 18.61
CA THR A 616 19.16 -15.39 17.78
C THR A 616 17.78 -15.76 18.32
N THR A 617 17.55 -15.64 19.63
CA THR A 617 16.18 -15.75 20.14
C THR A 617 15.76 -14.36 20.55
N ASP A 618 14.80 -13.85 19.82
CA ASP A 618 14.02 -12.66 20.07
C ASP A 618 12.56 -13.14 20.07
N THR A 619 11.87 -12.93 21.18
CA THR A 619 10.51 -13.46 21.41
C THR A 619 9.45 -12.49 20.92
N ASP A 620 9.72 -11.20 21.06
CA ASP A 620 8.94 -10.01 20.75
C ASP A 620 9.02 -9.68 19.27
N GLN A 621 10.17 -9.94 18.67
CA GLN A 621 10.59 -9.43 17.36
C GLN A 621 10.77 -7.90 17.38
N ASP A 622 11.43 -7.38 18.41
CA ASP A 622 11.75 -5.95 18.54
C ASP A 622 13.23 -5.63 18.23
N GLY A 623 14.01 -6.63 17.79
CA GLY A 623 15.44 -6.46 17.51
C GLY A 623 16.34 -6.70 18.72
N ILE A 624 15.81 -6.56 19.93
CA ILE A 624 16.59 -6.70 21.17
C ILE A 624 16.56 -8.15 21.64
N MET A 625 17.68 -8.83 21.49
CA MET A 625 17.79 -10.26 21.81
C MET A 625 17.43 -10.61 23.28
N ASP A 626 16.65 -11.69 23.50
CA ASP A 626 16.21 -12.25 24.83
C ASP A 626 17.31 -12.33 25.91
N VAL A 627 18.58 -12.40 25.49
CA VAL A 627 19.74 -12.51 26.39
C VAL A 627 20.12 -11.21 27.08
N ILE A 628 19.78 -10.09 26.46
CA ILE A 628 20.01 -8.73 26.94
C ILE A 628 18.69 -8.00 27.18
N ASP A 629 17.63 -8.38 26.46
CA ASP A 629 16.28 -7.91 26.70
C ASP A 629 15.71 -8.47 28.02
N ASP A 630 15.11 -7.56 28.78
CA ASP A 630 14.54 -7.78 30.09
C ASP A 630 13.00 -7.84 30.08
N ASP A 631 12.35 -7.44 28.96
CA ASP A 631 10.92 -7.52 28.67
C ASP A 631 10.59 -8.31 27.39
N THR A 632 11.02 -9.57 27.35
CA THR A 632 10.82 -10.58 26.26
C THR A 632 9.38 -10.89 25.81
N THR A 633 8.42 -10.02 26.08
CA THR A 633 7.03 -10.13 25.67
C THR A 633 6.41 -8.83 25.14
N GLY A 634 7.13 -7.72 25.10
CA GLY A 634 6.64 -6.43 24.61
C GLY A 634 7.74 -5.65 23.90
N PHE A 635 7.36 -4.83 22.93
CA PHE A 635 8.28 -4.05 22.11
C PHE A 635 9.12 -3.06 22.95
N GLY A 636 10.44 -3.15 22.83
CA GLY A 636 11.45 -2.42 23.59
C GLY A 636 11.88 -3.13 24.87
N GLY A 637 13.14 -2.92 25.30
CA GLY A 637 13.70 -3.60 26.48
C GLY A 637 13.46 -2.90 27.82
N GLY A 638 13.43 -3.59 28.96
CA GLY A 638 13.34 -2.88 30.24
C GLY A 638 14.71 -2.48 30.83
N GLU A 639 14.94 -1.18 30.98
CA GLU A 639 16.11 -0.60 31.66
C GLU A 639 17.47 -1.04 31.09
N SER A 640 17.74 -0.73 29.82
CA SER A 640 19.13 -0.66 29.34
C SER A 640 19.87 0.35 30.24
N ASN A 641 21.03 -0.03 30.81
CA ASN A 641 21.74 0.85 31.76
C ASN A 641 22.44 2.04 31.06
N GLY A 642 22.12 2.27 29.78
CA GLY A 642 22.81 3.10 28.82
C GLY A 642 24.25 2.65 28.59
N ALA A 643 24.77 2.94 27.41
CA ALA A 643 26.16 2.68 27.06
C ALA A 643 27.11 3.36 28.07
N PRO A 644 28.24 2.73 28.43
CA PRO A 644 29.28 3.32 29.27
C PRO A 644 29.83 4.67 28.75
N ASP A 645 30.31 5.47 29.71
CA ASP A 645 31.06 6.72 29.54
C ASP A 645 32.05 6.71 30.71
N THR A 646 33.20 6.09 30.48
CA THR A 646 34.13 5.68 31.54
C THR A 646 34.84 6.87 32.17
N ASP A 647 35.17 7.90 31.40
CA ASP A 647 35.85 9.11 31.86
C ASP A 647 34.91 10.28 32.25
N GLU A 648 33.61 10.16 31.96
CA GLU A 648 32.53 11.15 32.17
C GLU A 648 32.71 12.46 31.36
N ASP A 649 33.33 12.40 30.17
CA ASP A 649 33.50 13.58 29.29
C ASP A 649 32.27 13.86 28.40
N GLY A 650 31.40 12.85 28.24
CA GLY A 650 30.15 12.91 27.50
C GLY A 650 30.19 12.29 26.11
N ILE A 651 31.32 11.74 25.67
CA ILE A 651 31.43 10.76 24.59
C ILE A 651 31.23 9.37 25.21
N LYS A 652 30.59 8.46 24.49
CA LYS A 652 30.39 7.07 24.95
C LYS A 652 31.60 6.25 24.57
N ASP A 653 31.91 5.22 25.36
CA ASP A 653 33.10 4.39 25.16
C ASP A 653 33.19 3.87 23.71
N PHE A 654 32.09 3.37 23.13
CA PHE A 654 32.03 2.88 21.73
C PHE A 654 32.26 3.95 20.64
N ARG A 655 32.40 5.22 21.02
CA ARG A 655 32.69 6.35 20.12
C ARG A 655 33.96 7.10 20.51
N ASP A 656 34.69 6.59 21.49
CA ASP A 656 35.86 7.24 22.05
C ASP A 656 37.11 6.36 21.91
N LEU A 657 38.06 6.85 21.12
CA LEU A 657 39.35 6.17 20.88
C LEU A 657 40.21 6.00 22.16
N ASP A 658 39.85 6.62 23.29
CA ASP A 658 40.54 6.56 24.59
C ASP A 658 39.48 6.67 25.71
N SER A 659 38.65 5.64 25.83
CA SER A 659 37.46 5.55 26.69
C SER A 659 37.68 5.97 28.15
N ASP A 660 38.90 5.84 28.67
CA ASP A 660 39.23 6.16 30.06
C ASP A 660 40.11 7.42 30.27
N ASP A 661 40.47 8.11 29.17
CA ASP A 661 41.38 9.28 29.07
C ASP A 661 42.66 9.11 29.91
N ASP A 662 43.21 7.89 29.96
CA ASP A 662 44.47 7.61 30.66
C ASP A 662 45.71 7.94 29.80
N GLY A 663 45.50 8.10 28.49
CA GLY A 663 46.49 8.48 27.50
C GLY A 663 47.11 7.32 26.71
N LEU A 664 46.59 6.10 26.85
CA LEU A 664 46.74 4.99 25.90
C LEU A 664 45.40 4.77 25.20
N ASN A 665 45.39 4.74 23.87
CA ASN A 665 44.15 4.51 23.12
C ASN A 665 43.68 3.05 23.23
N ASP A 666 42.39 2.84 23.03
CA ASP A 666 41.73 1.55 23.22
C ASP A 666 42.31 0.46 22.29
N ALA A 667 42.62 0.81 21.04
CA ALA A 667 43.40 -0.01 20.12
C ALA A 667 44.73 -0.52 20.72
N GLU A 668 45.56 0.35 21.31
CA GLU A 668 46.82 -0.01 21.94
C GLU A 668 46.60 -0.90 23.18
N GLU A 669 45.56 -0.61 23.96
CA GLU A 669 45.20 -1.33 25.17
C GLU A 669 44.67 -2.74 24.87
N ALA A 670 43.91 -2.89 23.78
CA ALA A 670 43.40 -4.14 23.22
C ALA A 670 44.48 -4.96 22.48
N ASN A 671 45.64 -4.37 22.17
CA ASN A 671 46.69 -4.88 21.27
C ASN A 671 46.25 -5.00 19.80
N VAL A 672 45.34 -4.13 19.36
CA VAL A 672 45.04 -3.90 17.96
C VAL A 672 46.24 -3.16 17.31
N PRO A 673 46.57 -3.43 16.03
CA PRO A 673 47.68 -2.75 15.36
C PRO A 673 47.44 -1.25 15.12
N ASP A 674 47.96 -0.37 15.98
CA ASP A 674 48.08 1.07 15.71
C ASP A 674 49.58 1.47 15.55
N THR A 675 50.10 1.52 14.32
CA THR A 675 51.53 1.79 14.08
C THR A 675 51.88 3.27 14.05
N ASP A 676 50.93 4.15 13.72
CA ASP A 676 51.16 5.60 13.64
C ASP A 676 50.60 6.42 14.81
N GLY A 677 49.94 5.75 15.76
CA GLY A 677 49.53 6.28 17.06
C GLY A 677 48.38 7.26 16.93
N ASP A 678 47.44 7.00 16.02
CA ASP A 678 46.30 7.87 15.78
C ASP A 678 44.98 7.37 16.37
N GLY A 679 44.99 6.23 17.07
CA GLY A 679 43.81 5.63 17.70
C GLY A 679 43.12 4.60 16.84
N LEU A 680 43.37 4.57 15.53
CA LEU A 680 42.60 3.74 14.60
C LEU A 680 43.32 2.41 14.30
N ASP A 681 42.57 1.36 13.96
CA ASP A 681 43.16 0.11 13.48
C ASP A 681 43.87 0.33 12.11
N ASP A 682 45.14 -0.08 12.00
CA ASP A 682 45.86 -0.14 10.73
C ASP A 682 45.34 -1.26 9.79
N THR A 683 44.57 -2.20 10.33
CA THR A 683 44.11 -3.44 9.69
C THR A 683 42.59 -3.65 9.67
N PRO A 684 41.79 -2.61 9.40
CA PRO A 684 40.35 -2.66 9.59
C PRO A 684 39.75 -3.80 8.77
N ASN A 685 38.82 -4.53 9.38
CA ASN A 685 38.12 -5.71 8.83
C ASN A 685 38.95 -7.03 8.70
N GLU A 686 40.08 -7.21 9.40
CA GLU A 686 40.77 -8.53 9.44
C GLU A 686 40.53 -9.34 10.74
N SER A 687 40.18 -8.70 11.86
CA SER A 687 39.66 -9.32 13.11
C SER A 687 39.44 -8.25 14.19
N PHE A 688 38.29 -8.26 14.86
CA PHE A 688 38.01 -7.41 16.02
C PHE A 688 38.68 -7.92 17.29
N ALA A 689 38.98 -7.00 18.22
CA ALA A 689 39.42 -7.29 19.57
C ALA A 689 38.22 -7.31 20.52
N ASP A 690 37.51 -8.44 20.56
CA ASP A 690 36.34 -8.62 21.41
C ASP A 690 36.59 -9.55 22.61
N GLY A 691 35.56 -9.71 23.44
CA GLY A 691 35.37 -11.00 24.08
C GLY A 691 36.25 -11.26 25.30
N SER A 692 36.65 -12.53 25.45
CA SER A 692 37.60 -12.97 26.48
C SER A 692 39.07 -12.77 26.11
N ASP A 693 39.34 -12.24 24.91
CA ASP A 693 40.67 -12.04 24.37
C ASP A 693 41.19 -10.62 24.63
N LEU A 694 40.35 -9.73 25.18
CA LEU A 694 40.78 -8.44 25.71
C LEU A 694 41.76 -8.58 26.88
N PRO A 695 42.83 -7.76 26.93
CA PRO A 695 43.81 -7.84 28.00
C PRO A 695 43.27 -7.25 29.31
N ASP A 696 43.20 -8.08 30.34
CA ASP A 696 43.01 -7.67 31.75
C ASP A 696 44.35 -7.88 32.47
N SER A 697 45.10 -6.80 32.64
CA SER A 697 46.47 -6.86 33.16
C SER A 697 46.54 -7.12 34.67
N ASP A 698 45.50 -6.74 35.41
CA ASP A 698 45.46 -6.80 36.87
C ASP A 698 44.70 -8.01 37.45
N GLU A 699 44.03 -8.77 36.57
CA GLU A 699 43.18 -9.93 36.81
C GLU A 699 41.96 -9.63 37.72
N ASP A 700 41.44 -8.40 37.74
CA ASP A 700 40.25 -8.01 38.50
C ASP A 700 38.93 -8.32 37.79
N GLY A 701 39.00 -8.62 36.48
CA GLY A 701 37.87 -8.96 35.63
C GLY A 701 37.32 -7.81 34.80
N LYS A 702 37.97 -6.63 34.77
CA LYS A 702 37.72 -5.54 33.83
C LYS A 702 38.83 -5.50 32.75
N PRO A 703 38.49 -5.35 31.47
CA PRO A 703 39.48 -5.07 30.42
C PRO A 703 40.17 -3.73 30.64
N ASN A 704 41.43 -3.60 30.18
CA ASN A 704 42.20 -2.36 30.39
C ASN A 704 41.52 -1.12 29.78
N ILE A 705 40.87 -1.26 28.61
CA ILE A 705 40.15 -0.19 27.86
C ILE A 705 39.15 0.63 28.72
N ILE A 706 38.68 0.07 29.84
CA ILE A 706 37.73 0.74 30.75
C ILE A 706 38.26 0.84 32.20
N GLU A 707 39.57 0.72 32.37
CA GLU A 707 40.26 0.83 33.65
C GLU A 707 40.97 2.19 33.76
N PRO A 708 40.40 3.23 34.41
CA PRO A 708 40.89 4.64 34.41
C PRO A 708 42.28 4.91 35.05
N ASN A 709 43.12 3.90 35.18
CA ASN A 709 44.54 3.98 35.51
C ASN A 709 45.38 3.01 34.64
N GLY A 710 44.85 2.54 33.51
CA GLY A 710 45.43 1.61 32.56
C GLY A 710 45.82 0.27 33.16
N PRO A 711 46.43 -0.63 32.36
CA PRO A 711 46.86 -1.92 32.83
C PRO A 711 47.76 -1.79 34.07
N VAL A 712 47.43 -2.50 35.15
CA VAL A 712 48.44 -2.80 36.18
C VAL A 712 49.46 -3.74 35.57
N ILE A 713 50.46 -3.14 34.96
CA ILE A 713 51.68 -3.75 34.47
C ILE A 713 52.18 -4.79 35.50
N THR A 714 52.03 -6.08 35.21
CA THR A 714 52.60 -7.14 36.04
C THR A 714 54.13 -7.16 35.89
N GLY A 715 54.78 -6.32 36.69
CA GLY A 715 56.21 -6.03 36.72
C GLY A 715 56.46 -4.94 37.78
N PRO A 716 57.72 -4.63 38.14
CA PRO A 716 57.96 -3.36 38.79
C PRO A 716 57.69 -2.25 37.76
N ASP A 717 56.74 -1.40 38.09
CA ASP A 717 56.52 -0.06 37.55
C ASP A 717 56.78 0.86 38.75
N SER A 718 57.88 1.60 38.67
CA SER A 718 58.49 2.27 39.82
C SER A 718 57.97 3.68 40.05
N ASP A 719 57.35 4.26 39.02
CA ASP A 719 56.81 5.61 38.90
C ASP A 719 55.30 5.64 38.76
N GLY A 720 54.69 4.57 38.24
CA GLY A 720 53.24 4.36 38.17
C GLY A 720 52.60 4.91 36.90
N ASP A 721 53.31 4.93 35.77
CA ASP A 721 52.87 5.56 34.51
C ASP A 721 52.47 4.58 33.41
N GLY A 722 52.17 3.34 33.76
CA GLY A 722 51.62 2.38 32.79
C GLY A 722 52.67 1.70 31.91
N ILE A 723 53.97 2.02 31.99
CA ILE A 723 55.03 1.32 31.24
C ILE A 723 55.91 0.44 32.15
N LYS A 724 56.19 -0.80 31.73
CA LYS A 724 57.13 -1.70 32.44
C LYS A 724 58.50 -1.06 32.59
N ASP A 725 59.13 -1.13 33.78
CA ASP A 725 60.54 -0.74 34.04
C ASP A 725 61.55 -1.26 32.96
N THR A 726 61.21 -2.35 32.26
CA THR A 726 62.04 -2.99 31.24
C THR A 726 61.91 -2.41 29.84
N GLU A 727 60.80 -1.72 29.57
CA GLU A 727 60.40 -1.12 28.30
C GLU A 727 60.43 0.41 28.40
N ASP A 728 60.25 0.95 29.61
CA ASP A 728 60.44 2.33 29.95
C ASP A 728 61.93 2.76 29.92
N GLY A 729 62.17 3.87 29.25
CA GLY A 729 63.47 4.53 29.17
C GLY A 729 63.88 5.24 30.47
N ALA A 730 62.97 5.53 31.39
CA ALA A 730 63.21 6.28 32.62
C ALA A 730 62.41 5.83 33.88
N PRO A 731 62.68 4.63 34.44
CA PRO A 731 61.81 3.92 35.41
C PRO A 731 61.75 4.48 36.84
N GLU A 732 61.76 5.79 37.02
CA GLU A 732 61.56 6.45 38.32
C GLU A 732 60.84 7.83 38.18
N GLU A 733 60.35 8.21 36.99
CA GLU A 733 59.65 9.47 36.67
C GLU A 733 58.32 9.24 35.89
N PHE A 734 57.17 9.53 36.52
CA PHE A 734 55.82 9.37 35.94
C PHE A 734 55.61 10.17 34.64
N GLY A 735 55.22 9.45 33.58
CA GLY A 735 54.81 9.94 32.26
C GLY A 735 55.93 9.80 31.24
N ASP A 736 55.67 9.03 30.18
CA ASP A 736 56.46 8.81 28.97
C ASP A 736 57.63 9.77 28.78
N ALA A 737 58.82 9.29 29.14
CA ALA A 737 59.97 10.16 29.04
C ALA A 737 60.25 10.51 27.56
N PRO A 738 60.45 11.80 27.28
CA PRO A 738 59.90 12.42 26.09
C PRO A 738 60.92 12.33 24.96
N PHE A 739 60.45 12.06 23.73
CA PHE A 739 61.33 12.06 22.57
C PHE A 739 62.10 13.39 22.47
N PRO A 740 63.41 13.36 22.16
CA PRO A 740 64.16 14.58 21.97
C PRO A 740 63.63 15.34 20.75
N ASP A 741 63.44 16.65 20.88
CA ASP A 741 62.99 17.53 19.79
C ASP A 741 64.14 18.44 19.35
N PHE A 742 64.65 18.25 18.13
CA PHE A 742 65.83 18.91 17.57
C PHE A 742 65.49 19.93 16.48
N THR A 743 65.47 21.20 16.86
CA THR A 743 65.38 22.28 15.89
C THR A 743 66.74 22.71 15.33
N VAL A 744 66.74 23.24 14.10
CA VAL A 744 67.90 23.88 13.47
C VAL A 744 67.70 25.38 13.29
N GLN A 745 68.76 26.16 13.50
CA GLN A 745 68.74 27.62 13.31
C GLN A 745 69.96 28.07 12.50
N ILE A 746 69.72 28.68 11.35
CA ILE A 746 70.73 29.16 10.41
C ILE A 746 70.99 30.64 10.67
N SER A 747 72.28 31.00 10.68
CA SER A 747 72.72 32.38 10.71
C SER A 747 73.82 32.61 9.70
N SER A 748 73.64 33.59 8.82
CA SER A 748 74.57 33.89 7.74
C SER A 748 75.09 35.33 7.80
N ARG A 749 76.36 35.58 7.42
CA ARG A 749 76.92 36.93 7.25
C ARG A 749 77.92 37.01 6.09
N PRO A 750 78.05 38.18 5.43
CA PRO A 750 77.31 39.43 5.68
C PRO A 750 75.87 39.36 5.16
N ALA A 751 74.98 40.19 5.71
CA ALA A 751 73.56 40.22 5.31
C ALA A 751 73.32 40.62 3.84
N VAL A 752 74.31 41.23 3.18
CA VAL A 752 74.30 41.57 1.75
C VAL A 752 75.62 41.11 1.12
N ILE A 753 75.56 40.22 0.13
CA ILE A 753 76.72 39.50 -0.42
C ILE A 753 76.93 39.89 -1.89
N GLN A 754 78.16 40.24 -2.27
CA GLN A 754 78.53 40.52 -3.66
C GLN A 754 79.08 39.27 -4.35
N ASN A 755 78.98 39.18 -5.68
CA ASN A 755 79.50 38.04 -6.44
C ASN A 755 81.02 37.87 -6.20
N GLY A 756 81.47 36.64 -5.92
CA GLY A 756 82.83 36.31 -5.47
C GLY A 756 83.11 36.68 -4.00
N GLY A 757 82.11 37.12 -3.25
CA GLY A 757 82.19 37.45 -1.83
C GLY A 757 82.32 36.21 -0.94
N LYS A 758 82.80 36.42 0.28
CA LYS A 758 82.82 35.38 1.32
C LYS A 758 81.51 35.39 2.09
N LEU A 759 80.94 34.20 2.29
CA LEU A 759 79.78 33.98 3.15
C LEU A 759 80.20 33.05 4.29
N SER A 760 79.84 33.47 5.49
CA SER A 760 80.02 32.75 6.74
C SER A 760 78.66 32.24 7.19
N VAL A 761 78.49 30.93 7.34
CA VAL A 761 77.24 30.30 7.80
C VAL A 761 77.50 29.54 9.10
N ARG A 762 76.57 29.66 10.04
CA ARG A 762 76.48 28.86 11.26
C ARG A 762 75.09 28.23 11.33
N ILE A 763 75.05 26.91 11.45
CA ILE A 763 73.85 26.12 11.71
C ILE A 763 73.93 25.68 13.17
N ASN A 764 72.96 26.06 13.98
CA ASN A 764 72.84 25.67 15.37
C ASN A 764 71.82 24.53 15.46
N VAL A 765 72.22 23.37 15.97
CA VAL A 765 71.29 22.31 16.35
C VAL A 765 71.01 22.47 17.83
N VAL A 766 69.73 22.56 18.19
CA VAL A 766 69.27 22.80 19.55
C VAL A 766 68.25 21.73 19.89
N GLU A 767 68.42 21.12 21.04
CA GLU A 767 67.41 20.27 21.64
C GLU A 767 66.56 21.14 22.58
N ILE A 768 65.24 21.15 22.39
CA ILE A 768 64.34 22.15 22.98
C ILE A 768 63.42 21.62 24.09
N THR A 769 63.25 20.29 24.21
CA THR A 769 62.43 19.66 25.24
C THR A 769 63.22 19.34 26.51
N GLY A 770 64.55 19.27 26.41
CA GLY A 770 65.47 18.99 27.50
C GLY A 770 65.95 17.54 27.56
N ASN A 771 65.61 16.74 26.55
CA ASN A 771 65.86 15.30 26.55
C ASN A 771 67.14 14.94 25.79
N PRO A 772 67.94 13.99 26.29
CA PRO A 772 69.13 13.56 25.57
C PRO A 772 68.77 12.75 24.31
N SER A 773 69.65 12.75 23.31
CA SER A 773 69.46 11.85 22.14
C SER A 773 69.55 10.38 22.56
N LEU A 774 68.76 9.50 21.94
CA LEU A 774 68.77 8.06 22.21
C LEU A 774 70.15 7.42 21.98
N GLU A 775 70.56 6.52 22.89
CA GLU A 775 71.87 5.88 22.81
C GLU A 775 71.99 5.04 21.53
N GLY A 776 73.09 5.23 20.79
CA GLY A 776 73.33 4.50 19.54
C GLY A 776 72.61 5.06 18.30
N LYS A 777 71.66 6.00 18.46
CA LYS A 777 71.04 6.75 17.36
C LYS A 777 71.75 8.10 17.17
N PRO A 778 72.63 8.27 16.16
CA PRO A 778 73.33 9.53 15.98
C PRO A 778 72.45 10.60 15.34
N ILE A 779 72.57 11.85 15.79
CA ILE A 779 71.94 13.00 15.11
C ILE A 779 72.62 13.22 13.75
N VAL A 780 71.81 13.33 12.69
CA VAL A 780 72.27 13.55 11.33
C VAL A 780 71.70 14.85 10.79
N VAL A 781 72.56 15.77 10.38
CA VAL A 781 72.17 17.04 9.74
C VAL A 781 72.52 17.00 8.26
N ARG A 782 71.57 17.39 7.41
CA ARG A 782 71.77 17.51 5.96
C ARG A 782 71.61 18.95 5.51
N ILE A 783 72.50 19.37 4.62
CA ILE A 783 72.51 20.69 4.00
C ILE A 783 72.42 20.47 2.49
N PRO A 784 71.35 20.92 1.82
CA PRO A 784 71.30 20.90 0.36
C PRO A 784 72.47 21.62 -0.28
N GLU A 785 73.01 21.03 -1.36
CA GLU A 785 74.03 21.67 -2.15
C GLU A 785 73.43 22.82 -2.94
N GLU A 786 74.03 23.98 -2.76
CA GLU A 786 73.67 25.18 -3.49
C GLU A 786 74.75 25.46 -4.55
N GLU A 787 74.38 25.47 -5.83
CA GLU A 787 75.33 25.73 -6.94
C GLU A 787 76.06 27.06 -6.79
N PHE A 788 75.41 28.03 -6.13
CA PHE A 788 75.96 29.36 -5.91
C PHE A 788 76.95 29.43 -4.73
N PHE A 789 77.03 28.42 -3.86
CA PHE A 789 77.82 28.49 -2.62
C PHE A 789 78.76 27.29 -2.46
N ASN A 790 80.06 27.56 -2.57
CA ASN A 790 81.10 26.54 -2.41
C ASN A 790 81.86 26.75 -1.11
N PHE A 791 81.88 25.73 -0.24
CA PHE A 791 82.57 25.75 1.04
C PHE A 791 83.42 24.48 1.26
N SER A 792 84.35 24.56 2.20
CA SER A 792 85.09 23.40 2.70
C SER A 792 84.92 23.29 4.21
N PHE A 793 84.57 22.11 4.70
CA PHE A 793 84.46 21.87 6.14
C PHE A 793 85.84 21.77 6.80
N ASN A 794 86.03 22.50 7.89
CA ASN A 794 87.23 22.44 8.73
C ASN A 794 86.84 22.04 10.15
N ALA A 795 87.22 20.83 10.57
CA ALA A 795 86.90 20.29 11.89
C ALA A 795 87.53 21.08 13.05
N ASP A 796 88.64 21.80 12.81
CA ASP A 796 89.35 22.59 13.82
C ASP A 796 88.80 24.02 13.96
N LEU A 797 87.79 24.39 13.18
CA LEU A 797 87.18 25.71 13.23
C LEU A 797 86.34 25.86 14.50
N THR A 798 86.64 26.88 15.31
CA THR A 798 85.97 27.11 16.62
C THR A 798 85.06 28.34 16.62
N GLN A 799 85.17 29.20 15.61
CA GLN A 799 84.29 30.35 15.42
C GLN A 799 84.10 30.68 13.94
N VAL A 800 82.91 31.16 13.60
CA VAL A 800 82.56 31.76 12.30
C VAL A 800 81.95 33.13 12.56
N ASN A 801 82.54 34.18 11.98
CA ASN A 801 82.03 35.56 12.14
C ASN A 801 81.79 35.97 13.62
N GLY A 802 82.68 35.52 14.51
CA GLY A 802 82.63 35.81 15.95
C GLY A 802 81.60 35.00 16.75
N LEU A 803 80.83 34.13 16.10
CA LEU A 803 79.94 33.16 16.77
C LEU A 803 80.70 31.85 17.00
N LYS A 804 80.51 31.26 18.19
CA LYS A 804 81.11 29.96 18.54
C LYS A 804 80.50 28.85 17.67
N VAL A 805 81.37 27.98 17.16
CA VAL A 805 80.99 26.74 16.47
C VAL A 805 81.73 25.56 17.08
N ASN A 806 81.18 24.38 16.86
CA ASN A 806 81.53 23.12 17.50
C ASN A 806 81.95 22.08 16.45
N ASN A 807 82.66 22.48 15.38
CA ASN A 807 82.97 21.59 14.26
C ASN A 807 83.71 20.30 14.66
N ALA A 808 84.41 20.29 15.79
CA ALA A 808 85.05 19.10 16.34
C ALA A 808 84.03 18.01 16.72
N ASP A 809 82.82 18.39 17.12
CA ASP A 809 81.72 17.51 17.52
C ASP A 809 81.04 16.84 16.31
N TRP A 810 81.34 17.30 15.08
CA TRP A 810 80.69 16.83 13.86
C TRP A 810 81.67 16.11 12.92
N GLU A 811 81.23 15.00 12.35
CA GLU A 811 81.89 14.28 11.27
C GLU A 811 81.23 14.64 9.94
N TYR A 812 82.00 15.20 9.01
CA TYR A 812 81.53 15.47 7.66
C TYR A 812 81.71 14.24 6.78
N LEU A 813 80.61 13.62 6.38
CA LEU A 813 80.58 12.36 5.61
C LEU A 813 80.74 12.58 4.09
N GLY A 814 80.83 13.85 3.67
CA GLY A 814 80.95 14.23 2.27
C GLY A 814 79.61 14.56 1.64
N LYS A 815 79.64 14.76 0.32
CA LYS A 815 78.48 15.06 -0.51
C LYS A 815 77.92 13.77 -1.09
N GLN A 816 76.63 13.50 -0.87
CA GLN A 816 75.90 12.38 -1.47
C GLN A 816 74.56 12.88 -1.99
N PHE A 817 74.20 12.56 -3.24
CA PHE A 817 72.92 12.94 -3.86
C PHE A 817 72.54 14.44 -3.77
N GLY A 818 73.53 15.33 -3.84
CA GLY A 818 73.29 16.77 -3.73
C GLY A 818 73.08 17.27 -2.30
N LEU A 819 73.38 16.46 -1.28
CA LEU A 819 73.31 16.85 0.14
C LEU A 819 74.69 16.71 0.79
N HIS A 820 75.08 17.72 1.57
CA HIS A 820 76.22 17.64 2.48
C HIS A 820 75.74 17.06 3.82
N THR A 821 76.31 15.91 4.22
CA THR A 821 75.85 15.18 5.41
C THR A 821 76.85 15.31 6.56
N PHE A 822 76.33 15.66 7.74
CA PHE A 822 77.07 15.77 8.99
C PHE A 822 76.48 14.82 10.03
N LYS A 823 77.34 14.09 10.72
CA LYS A 823 76.96 13.18 11.80
C LYS A 823 77.57 13.65 13.11
N TYR A 824 76.76 13.74 14.17
CA TYR A 824 77.24 14.08 15.50
C TYR A 824 78.12 12.95 16.06
N LYS A 825 79.32 13.27 16.55
CA LYS A 825 80.31 12.27 17.03
C LYS A 825 80.09 11.80 18.46
N PRO A 826 79.74 12.66 19.43
CA PRO A 826 79.45 12.18 20.77
C PRO A 826 78.31 11.16 20.75
N SER A 827 78.38 10.18 21.64
CA SER A 827 77.39 9.09 21.74
C SER A 827 76.00 9.59 22.13
N THR A 828 75.93 10.75 22.78
CA THR A 828 74.70 11.33 23.31
C THR A 828 74.79 12.84 23.21
N PHE A 829 73.81 13.47 22.58
CA PHE A 829 73.52 14.88 22.72
C PHE A 829 72.88 15.08 24.09
N LYS A 830 73.39 15.98 24.93
CA LYS A 830 72.92 16.11 26.31
C LYS A 830 71.68 17.02 26.33
N GLY A 831 70.70 16.73 27.19
CA GLY A 831 69.50 17.54 27.35
C GLY A 831 69.79 19.03 27.56
N LEU A 832 68.98 19.89 26.91
CA LEU A 832 69.12 21.35 26.84
C LEU A 832 70.49 21.84 26.33
N SER A 833 71.15 21.07 25.47
CA SER A 833 72.42 21.47 24.87
C SER A 833 72.26 21.98 23.43
N SER A 834 73.30 22.65 22.92
CA SER A 834 73.36 23.04 21.51
C SER A 834 74.74 22.78 20.96
N SER A 835 74.79 22.35 19.70
CA SER A 835 76.03 22.19 18.96
C SER A 835 75.89 22.81 17.57
N ALA A 836 76.91 23.55 17.15
CA ALA A 836 76.84 24.32 15.92
C ALA A 836 77.87 23.90 14.87
N ILE A 837 77.42 23.79 13.63
CA ILE A 837 78.25 23.55 12.44
C ILE A 837 78.53 24.89 11.78
N GLY A 838 79.81 25.20 11.57
CA GLY A 838 80.26 26.43 10.92
C GLY A 838 81.07 26.19 9.67
N PHE A 839 80.83 26.97 8.63
CA PHE A 839 81.69 26.98 7.45
C PHE A 839 81.79 28.36 6.81
N GLU A 840 82.94 28.61 6.18
CA GLU A 840 83.18 29.78 5.33
C GLU A 840 83.32 29.31 3.89
N GLY A 841 82.57 29.94 2.99
CA GLY A 841 82.60 29.64 1.57
C GLY A 841 82.63 30.89 0.71
N THR A 842 82.76 30.68 -0.59
CA THR A 842 82.69 31.74 -1.61
C THR A 842 81.41 31.59 -2.40
N VAL A 843 80.74 32.71 -2.61
CA VAL A 843 79.46 32.79 -3.33
C VAL A 843 79.70 33.21 -4.79
N SER A 844 79.06 32.52 -5.74
CA SER A 844 79.08 32.80 -7.17
C SER A 844 77.67 32.74 -7.77
N PHE A 845 77.10 33.87 -8.14
CA PHE A 845 75.75 33.95 -8.73
C PHE A 845 75.82 34.70 -10.07
N GLU A 846 75.75 33.96 -11.18
CA GLU A 846 75.61 34.53 -12.52
C GLU A 846 74.22 34.13 -13.04
N GLY A 847 73.26 35.07 -13.02
CA GLY A 847 71.90 34.86 -13.52
C GLY A 847 70.86 34.32 -12.53
N ILE A 848 71.15 34.31 -11.22
CA ILE A 848 70.26 33.81 -10.16
C ILE A 848 69.64 35.00 -9.40
N SER A 849 68.33 35.00 -9.17
CA SER A 849 67.59 36.10 -8.51
C SER A 849 67.24 35.83 -7.04
N ASP A 850 67.09 34.57 -6.64
CA ASP A 850 66.83 34.16 -5.26
C ASP A 850 67.83 33.08 -4.84
N THR A 851 68.47 33.28 -3.68
CA THR A 851 69.44 32.34 -3.12
C THR A 851 69.19 32.18 -1.63
N SER A 852 69.08 30.94 -1.15
CA SER A 852 68.91 30.61 0.26
C SER A 852 69.89 29.51 0.68
N VAL A 853 70.16 29.42 1.98
CA VAL A 853 70.84 28.26 2.56
C VAL A 853 69.84 27.58 3.48
N SER A 854 69.62 26.29 3.28
CA SER A 854 68.76 25.47 4.13
C SER A 854 69.56 24.38 4.82
N ALA A 855 69.04 23.90 5.94
CA ALA A 855 69.58 22.77 6.68
C ALA A 855 68.42 22.09 7.40
N TYR A 856 68.54 20.78 7.64
CA TYR A 856 67.58 20.05 8.43
C TYR A 856 68.20 18.87 9.19
N VAL A 857 67.61 18.50 10.32
CA VAL A 857 67.86 17.23 11.01
C VAL A 857 67.08 16.14 10.27
N VAL A 858 67.71 14.98 10.06
CA VAL A 858 67.06 13.84 9.41
C VAL A 858 66.07 13.21 10.37
N ASP A 859 64.84 13.00 9.90
CA ASP A 859 63.75 12.32 10.59
C ASP A 859 64.25 11.04 11.28
N THR A 860 63.81 10.78 12.51
CA THR A 860 64.20 9.67 13.40
C THR A 860 65.65 9.71 13.92
N SER A 861 66.50 10.62 13.43
CA SER A 861 67.89 10.70 13.89
C SER A 861 67.97 11.26 15.30
N GLY A 862 68.85 10.69 16.14
CA GLY A 862 68.89 11.07 17.56
C GLY A 862 67.69 10.58 18.38
N GLY A 863 66.70 9.91 17.78
CA GLY A 863 65.48 9.47 18.45
C GLY A 863 64.32 10.45 18.38
N GLU A 864 64.39 11.46 17.52
CA GLU A 864 63.35 12.48 17.35
C GLU A 864 62.17 11.98 16.50
N VAL A 865 60.95 12.24 16.98
CA VAL A 865 59.68 11.90 16.30
C VAL A 865 58.92 13.12 15.79
N ASN A 866 59.15 14.32 16.34
CA ASN A 866 58.55 15.56 15.84
C ASN A 866 59.33 16.08 14.63
N PHE A 867 58.69 16.19 13.46
CA PHE A 867 59.34 16.65 12.21
C PHE A 867 59.04 18.11 11.84
N THR A 868 58.15 18.76 12.59
CA THR A 868 57.58 20.07 12.22
C THR A 868 58.59 21.22 12.28
N ASN A 869 59.64 21.09 13.10
CA ASN A 869 60.60 22.17 13.37
C ASN A 869 62.05 21.85 12.93
N ASN A 870 62.25 20.75 12.21
CA ASN A 870 63.57 20.16 11.94
C ASN A 870 64.31 20.85 10.80
N ARG A 871 63.72 21.87 10.19
CA ARG A 871 64.22 22.56 9.00
C ARG A 871 64.22 24.06 9.20
N ASP A 872 65.29 24.70 8.76
CA ASP A 872 65.38 26.15 8.64
C ASP A 872 65.97 26.54 7.28
N THR A 873 65.58 27.71 6.78
CA THR A 873 65.99 28.26 5.48
C THR A 873 66.23 29.77 5.59
N GLU A 874 67.49 30.18 5.44
CA GLU A 874 67.89 31.58 5.48
C GLU A 874 68.05 32.14 4.06
N LYS A 875 67.28 33.17 3.72
CA LYS A 875 67.41 33.88 2.43
C LYS A 875 68.61 34.83 2.44
N LEU A 876 69.39 34.82 1.36
CA LEU A 876 70.56 35.68 1.19
C LEU A 876 70.25 36.87 0.28
N ASN A 877 70.56 38.09 0.74
CA ASN A 877 70.44 39.27 -0.11
C ASN A 877 71.70 39.46 -0.97
N LEU A 878 71.53 39.45 -2.30
CA LEU A 878 72.62 39.61 -3.24
C LEU A 878 72.78 41.07 -3.65
N LYS A 879 74.02 41.58 -3.67
CA LYS A 879 74.33 42.96 -4.05
C LYS A 879 74.42 43.08 -5.58
N GLY A 880 73.45 43.73 -6.21
CA GLY A 880 73.51 44.09 -7.63
C GLY A 880 72.48 43.41 -8.54
N ASN A 881 71.50 42.71 -7.96
CA ASN A 881 70.17 42.48 -8.53
C ASN A 881 69.14 43.15 -7.65
#